data_AF-A0A252BM75-F1
#
_entry.id   AF-A0A252BM75-F1
#
_cell.length_a   1.000
_cell.length_b   1.000
_cell.length_c   1.000
_cell.angle_alpha   90.00
_cell.angle_beta   90.00
_cell.angle_gamma   90.00
#
_symmetry.space_group_name_H-M   'P 1'
#
loop_
_entity.id
_entity.type
_entity.pdbx_description
1 polymer ?
#
loop_
_entity_poly.entity_id
_entity_poly.type
_entity_poly.pdbx_seq_one_letter_code
_entity_poly.pdbx_strand_id
1 'polypeptide(L)'
;MASAQVYKTSSGVTYTVTNTSLLPSVYNSYDVTITAPDGTELLNATDINRGVNILGLVQLLASGDVITGSSDSSVLLNLLSVGTYVSVPGATGDFIIGVGAATANTYYIGGTTSISGLANLVTGSTINVAGGTATLTGSSGSALVGALNGSTVNIEYGGTFNTGAALASALEGSTVSFGTGGGTLILNGGKTAISLLASGSLAATTIQNYDPSKDTIELQNTVAAITKYTVSGDSTKTITLYGSDGTEVAEYSVSLASGVTLANGTYNSVNSTENNPLSVTYNSGNTYVGVCFLADSMIATPSGDRAVQDIDVGDVVLAYNGQSQKNVKVIWAGHTHVNTKADLPDDQAGYPVRILKDAIAEGVPYKDLLITPEHCLFFNGSFVPARMLVNGRSIFYDRSITSYTYFHIETEDHSVIMADGMLTESYLDTGNRRHFRQNGNVTVISGRTKSDQPKDWVNDAAASLTVARGFVQPLFERILQRAKQLRIPGQTPPVAMTMNSDFHLVSDTGLLIHQTRITGGRVLFMIPSAVTSVRLVSRSSRPCDTVGPFVDDRRQLGVCVGDVTFYDSGKSICLSAKKSESDLAGWYPVEEGNIRWTNGNAVLPLGERSANSLGMLAIEVLAGGPYLLEDQDQQRAESLFA
;
A
#
# COMPACT_ATOMS: atom_id res chain seq x y z
N MET A 1 36.18 17.51 -20.34
CA MET A 1 36.42 16.86 -19.04
C MET A 1 35.11 16.24 -18.61
N ALA A 2 35.09 14.96 -18.26
CA ALA A 2 33.91 14.33 -17.69
C ALA A 2 33.58 15.04 -16.36
N SER A 3 32.37 15.60 -16.23
CA SER A 3 31.92 16.20 -14.98
C SER A 3 31.34 15.09 -14.12
N ALA A 4 31.89 14.88 -12.92
CA ALA A 4 31.29 14.01 -11.93
C ALA A 4 29.96 14.63 -11.45
N GLN A 5 28.90 13.83 -11.41
CA GLN A 5 27.61 14.19 -10.83
C GLN A 5 27.48 13.50 -9.48
N VAL A 6 27.03 14.25 -8.48
CA VAL A 6 26.91 13.77 -7.09
C VAL A 6 25.45 13.75 -6.70
N TYR A 7 24.97 12.59 -6.28
CA TYR A 7 23.62 12.35 -5.79
C TYR A 7 23.69 11.93 -4.34
N LYS A 8 22.76 12.40 -3.50
CA LYS A 8 22.74 12.06 -2.07
C LYS A 8 21.38 11.53 -1.66
N THR A 9 21.37 10.43 -0.92
CA THR A 9 20.17 9.96 -0.21
C THR A 9 19.90 10.88 0.98
N SER A 10 18.70 10.83 1.54
CA SER A 10 18.42 11.55 2.81
C SER A 10 19.24 11.07 3.99
N SER A 11 19.65 9.80 3.96
CA SER A 11 20.49 9.21 4.98
C SER A 11 21.95 9.64 4.85
N GLY A 12 22.30 10.40 3.80
CA GLY A 12 23.64 10.94 3.57
C GLY A 12 24.57 10.07 2.72
N VAL A 13 24.08 8.93 2.21
CA VAL A 13 24.84 8.09 1.27
C VAL A 13 25.03 8.87 -0.02
N THR A 14 26.28 8.96 -0.46
CA THR A 14 26.68 9.77 -1.62
C THR A 14 27.04 8.87 -2.78
N TYR A 15 26.35 9.02 -3.90
CA TYR A 15 26.60 8.36 -5.18
C TYR A 15 27.28 9.37 -6.11
N THR A 16 28.54 9.14 -6.42
CA THR A 16 29.30 9.95 -7.37
C THR A 16 29.42 9.20 -8.68
N VAL A 17 28.85 9.73 -9.75
CA VAL A 17 28.82 9.13 -11.08
C VAL A 17 29.58 10.01 -12.06
N THR A 18 30.58 9.45 -12.71
CA THR A 18 31.37 10.14 -13.74
C THR A 18 31.15 9.44 -15.07
N ASN A 19 30.57 10.13 -16.05
CA ASN A 19 30.41 9.59 -17.39
C ASN A 19 31.75 9.64 -18.14
N THR A 20 32.33 8.47 -18.43
CA THR A 20 33.64 8.29 -19.08
C THR A 20 33.52 7.91 -20.57
N SER A 21 32.32 8.01 -21.13
CA SER A 21 32.01 7.60 -22.49
C SER A 21 32.84 8.34 -23.54
N LEU A 22 33.59 7.58 -24.36
CA LEU A 22 34.33 8.11 -25.50
C LEU A 22 33.42 8.39 -26.71
N LEU A 23 32.30 7.65 -26.85
CA LEU A 23 31.30 7.78 -27.93
C LEU A 23 29.87 7.59 -27.38
N PRO A 24 29.24 8.64 -26.79
CA PRO A 24 27.98 8.54 -26.04
C PRO A 24 26.77 8.03 -26.82
N SER A 25 26.81 8.10 -28.15
CA SER A 25 25.73 7.62 -29.02
C SER A 25 25.81 6.12 -29.33
N VAL A 26 26.92 5.47 -28.99
CA VAL A 26 27.19 4.06 -29.32
C VAL A 26 27.53 3.25 -28.06
N TYR A 27 28.20 3.86 -27.08
CA TYR A 27 28.71 3.18 -25.90
C TYR A 27 28.76 4.16 -24.71
N ASN A 28 27.94 3.89 -23.71
CA ASN A 28 27.94 4.65 -22.47
C ASN A 28 28.69 3.89 -21.37
N SER A 29 29.68 4.52 -20.76
CA SER A 29 30.47 4.00 -19.66
C SER A 29 30.52 4.99 -18.50
N TYR A 30 30.47 4.46 -17.28
CA TYR A 30 30.40 5.24 -16.04
C TYR A 30 31.38 4.70 -15.00
N ASP A 31 32.08 5.61 -14.33
CA ASP A 31 32.76 5.33 -13.07
C ASP A 31 31.83 5.75 -11.92
N VAL A 32 31.63 4.86 -10.95
CA VAL A 32 30.73 5.07 -9.83
C VAL A 32 31.43 4.80 -8.51
N THR A 33 31.36 5.79 -7.61
CA THR A 33 31.74 5.63 -6.20
C THR A 33 30.51 5.86 -5.33
N ILE A 34 30.22 4.93 -4.43
CA ILE A 34 29.16 5.06 -3.42
C ILE A 34 29.84 5.09 -2.05
N THR A 35 29.56 6.14 -1.28
CA THR A 35 30.17 6.35 0.04
C THR A 35 29.09 6.57 1.07
N ALA A 36 29.18 5.85 2.19
CA ALA A 36 28.33 6.03 3.35
C ALA A 36 28.59 7.38 4.05
N PRO A 37 27.67 7.84 4.93
CA PRO A 37 27.81 9.12 5.62
C PRO A 37 29.06 9.22 6.52
N ASP A 38 29.56 8.08 7.01
CA ASP A 38 30.76 7.97 7.83
C ASP A 38 32.06 7.94 7.00
N GLY A 39 31.96 7.99 5.68
CA GLY A 39 33.10 7.90 4.75
C GLY A 39 33.46 6.46 4.34
N THR A 40 32.76 5.44 4.83
CA THR A 40 32.95 4.05 4.37
C THR A 40 32.58 3.94 2.88
N GLU A 41 33.45 3.34 2.08
CA GLU A 41 33.20 3.08 0.66
C GLU A 41 32.32 1.81 0.50
N LEU A 42 31.13 1.97 -0.11
CA LEU A 42 30.18 0.89 -0.38
C LEU A 42 30.34 0.30 -1.78
N LEU A 43 30.80 1.12 -2.74
CA LEU A 43 31.14 0.73 -4.10
C LEU A 43 32.22 1.66 -4.63
N ASN A 44 33.18 1.10 -5.37
CA ASN A 44 34.09 1.84 -6.22
C ASN A 44 34.35 1.00 -7.46
N ALA A 45 33.58 1.30 -8.49
CA ALA A 45 33.57 0.55 -9.74
C ALA A 45 33.87 1.50 -10.89
N THR A 46 34.71 1.03 -11.79
CA THR A 46 35.04 1.72 -13.03
C THR A 46 34.43 0.97 -14.21
N ASP A 47 34.21 1.69 -15.30
CA ASP A 47 33.73 1.14 -16.56
C ASP A 47 32.41 0.34 -16.46
N ILE A 48 31.41 0.86 -15.73
CA ILE A 48 30.04 0.31 -15.74
C ILE A 48 29.36 0.70 -17.06
N ASN A 49 29.03 -0.28 -17.90
CA ASN A 49 28.48 -0.04 -19.23
C ASN A 49 27.54 -1.17 -19.69
N ARG A 50 26.53 -0.81 -20.51
CA ARG A 50 25.55 -1.75 -21.08
C ARG A 50 26.10 -2.66 -22.18
N GLY A 51 27.41 -2.59 -22.45
CA GLY A 51 28.03 -3.29 -23.57
C GLY A 51 27.49 -2.81 -24.92
N VAL A 52 27.71 -3.62 -25.95
CA VAL A 52 27.21 -3.36 -27.30
C VAL A 52 26.00 -4.23 -27.57
N ASN A 53 24.89 -3.58 -27.92
CA ASN A 53 23.66 -4.27 -28.32
C ASN A 53 23.79 -4.78 -29.77
N ILE A 54 23.62 -6.09 -29.96
CA ILE A 54 23.57 -6.73 -31.28
C ILE A 54 22.13 -7.12 -31.57
N LEU A 55 21.57 -6.48 -32.62
CA LEU A 55 20.25 -6.79 -33.20
C LEU A 55 19.07 -6.72 -32.22
N GLY A 56 19.18 -5.96 -31.12
CA GLY A 56 18.12 -5.83 -30.12
C GLY A 56 17.92 -7.09 -29.27
N LEU A 57 18.83 -8.06 -29.34
CA LEU A 57 18.64 -9.40 -28.78
C LEU A 57 19.76 -9.84 -27.84
N VAL A 58 20.99 -9.32 -27.98
CA VAL A 58 22.15 -9.74 -27.17
C VAL A 58 23.02 -8.55 -26.79
N GLN A 59 23.49 -8.48 -25.54
CA GLN A 59 24.53 -7.56 -25.08
C GLN A 59 25.87 -8.28 -24.97
N LEU A 60 26.91 -7.74 -25.64
CA LEU A 60 28.29 -8.20 -25.50
C LEU A 60 29.12 -7.21 -24.69
N LEU A 61 30.05 -7.72 -23.88
CA LEU A 61 30.98 -6.92 -23.04
C LEU A 61 30.27 -6.01 -22.03
N ALA A 62 29.01 -6.28 -21.68
CA ALA A 62 28.30 -5.51 -20.67
C ALA A 62 28.92 -5.75 -19.29
N SER A 63 29.11 -4.70 -18.51
CA SER A 63 29.58 -4.76 -17.13
C SER A 63 28.54 -4.22 -16.14
N GLY A 64 27.40 -3.74 -16.63
CA GLY A 64 26.28 -3.29 -15.81
C GLY A 64 25.57 -2.08 -16.41
N ASP A 65 24.96 -1.25 -15.56
CA ASP A 65 24.34 -0.02 -16.01
C ASP A 65 24.15 1.00 -14.87
N VAL A 66 23.99 2.28 -15.23
CA VAL A 66 23.68 3.35 -14.28
C VAL A 66 22.42 4.11 -14.72
N ILE A 67 21.39 4.12 -13.86
CA ILE A 67 20.18 4.91 -14.03
C ILE A 67 20.35 6.22 -13.24
N THR A 68 20.38 7.35 -13.95
CA THR A 68 20.46 8.70 -13.38
C THR A 68 19.19 9.55 -13.52
N GLY A 69 18.12 8.97 -14.09
CA GLY A 69 16.85 9.66 -14.37
C GLY A 69 15.65 8.70 -14.36
N SER A 70 14.63 8.98 -15.18
CA SER A 70 13.37 8.22 -15.25
C SER A 70 13.30 7.22 -16.41
N SER A 71 14.44 6.85 -17.00
CA SER A 71 14.51 5.93 -18.14
C SER A 71 14.75 4.50 -17.71
N ASP A 72 14.04 3.56 -18.32
CA ASP A 72 14.22 2.12 -18.06
C ASP A 72 15.56 1.59 -18.60
N SER A 73 16.06 0.57 -17.93
CA SER A 73 17.23 -0.19 -18.32
C SER A 73 16.82 -1.63 -18.63
N SER A 74 16.87 -1.99 -19.90
CA SER A 74 16.62 -3.37 -20.34
C SER A 74 17.92 -4.10 -20.62
N VAL A 75 18.07 -5.26 -19.97
CA VAL A 75 19.16 -6.23 -20.15
C VAL A 75 18.58 -7.40 -20.94
N LEU A 76 18.77 -7.41 -22.25
CA LEU A 76 17.99 -8.29 -23.14
C LEU A 76 18.51 -9.74 -23.24
N LEU A 77 19.80 -9.99 -23.06
CA LEU A 77 20.44 -11.31 -22.88
C LEU A 77 21.94 -11.04 -22.73
N ASN A 78 22.53 -11.39 -21.58
CA ASN A 78 23.95 -11.20 -21.34
C ASN A 78 24.65 -12.56 -21.35
N LEU A 79 25.42 -12.84 -22.42
CA LEU A 79 25.91 -14.19 -22.67
C LEU A 79 27.06 -14.62 -21.75
N LEU A 80 27.76 -13.71 -21.04
CA LEU A 80 29.03 -14.06 -20.37
C LEU A 80 29.48 -13.20 -19.16
N SER A 81 28.74 -12.19 -18.69
CA SER A 81 29.24 -11.32 -17.60
C SER A 81 28.23 -11.04 -16.49
N VAL A 82 28.72 -11.11 -15.24
CA VAL A 82 28.07 -10.56 -14.04
C VAL A 82 28.16 -9.03 -14.11
N GLY A 83 27.04 -8.34 -13.93
CA GLY A 83 26.96 -6.88 -14.02
C GLY A 83 26.73 -6.17 -12.68
N THR A 84 27.19 -4.92 -12.60
CA THR A 84 26.92 -3.99 -11.51
C THR A 84 25.92 -2.93 -11.96
N TYR A 85 24.74 -2.92 -11.36
CA TYR A 85 23.63 -2.04 -11.72
C TYR A 85 23.42 -1.00 -10.63
N VAL A 86 23.44 0.28 -10.98
CA VAL A 86 23.32 1.39 -10.03
C VAL A 86 22.12 2.25 -10.37
N SER A 87 21.25 2.49 -9.40
CA SER A 87 20.20 3.50 -9.48
C SER A 87 20.51 4.61 -8.49
N VAL A 88 20.75 5.82 -8.98
CA VAL A 88 21.13 6.94 -8.12
C VAL A 88 19.92 7.55 -7.40
N PRO A 89 20.12 8.25 -6.27
CA PRO A 89 19.06 9.02 -5.62
C PRO A 89 18.30 9.95 -6.57
N GLY A 90 16.97 9.83 -6.59
CA GLY A 90 16.07 10.58 -7.46
C GLY A 90 15.75 9.91 -8.81
N ALA A 91 16.41 8.80 -9.16
CA ALA A 91 16.05 7.99 -10.33
C ALA A 91 14.77 7.18 -10.09
N THR A 92 13.99 6.94 -11.16
CA THR A 92 12.71 6.19 -11.10
C THR A 92 12.57 5.08 -12.14
N GLY A 93 13.66 4.71 -12.84
CA GLY A 93 13.63 3.72 -13.92
C GLY A 93 13.70 2.27 -13.43
N ASP A 94 13.37 1.34 -14.33
CA ASP A 94 13.34 -0.10 -14.06
C ASP A 94 14.61 -0.82 -14.52
N PHE A 95 15.04 -1.85 -13.79
CA PHE A 95 15.95 -2.88 -14.27
C PHE A 95 15.14 -4.07 -14.80
N ILE A 96 15.05 -4.20 -16.12
CA ILE A 96 14.32 -5.27 -16.81
C ILE A 96 15.31 -6.35 -17.26
N ILE A 97 15.20 -7.56 -16.71
CA ILE A 97 16.12 -8.67 -16.93
C ILE A 97 15.49 -9.67 -17.90
N GLY A 98 16.13 -9.88 -19.04
CA GLY A 98 15.74 -10.83 -20.09
C GLY A 98 16.10 -12.28 -19.78
N VAL A 99 15.53 -13.21 -20.56
CA VAL A 99 15.71 -14.66 -20.40
C VAL A 99 17.17 -15.05 -20.64
N GLY A 100 17.87 -15.58 -19.62
CA GLY A 100 19.25 -16.06 -19.78
C GLY A 100 20.33 -15.03 -19.43
N ALA A 101 20.01 -13.99 -18.66
CA ALA A 101 21.02 -13.16 -18.01
C ALA A 101 21.89 -13.98 -17.03
N ALA A 102 23.15 -13.56 -16.85
CA ALA A 102 24.07 -14.21 -15.91
C ALA A 102 23.49 -14.22 -14.49
N THR A 103 23.64 -15.35 -13.79
CA THR A 103 23.37 -15.46 -12.34
C THR A 103 24.36 -14.60 -11.57
N ALA A 104 23.97 -14.08 -10.40
CA ALA A 104 24.82 -13.33 -9.47
C ALA A 104 25.15 -11.85 -9.79
N ASN A 105 24.22 -11.09 -10.36
CA ASN A 105 24.39 -9.63 -10.55
C ASN A 105 24.44 -8.87 -9.22
N THR A 106 25.05 -7.69 -9.21
CA THR A 106 25.04 -6.79 -8.04
C THR A 106 24.27 -5.53 -8.34
N TYR A 107 23.32 -5.17 -7.48
CA TYR A 107 22.51 -3.95 -7.59
C TYR A 107 22.83 -3.00 -6.44
N TYR A 108 22.88 -1.71 -6.72
CA TYR A 108 22.97 -0.63 -5.74
C TYR A 108 21.84 0.38 -5.99
N ILE A 109 20.91 0.47 -5.04
CA ILE A 109 19.66 1.21 -5.20
C ILE A 109 19.60 2.38 -4.21
N GLY A 110 19.85 3.59 -4.73
CA GLY A 110 19.64 4.86 -4.04
C GLY A 110 18.39 5.62 -4.52
N GLY A 111 17.88 5.30 -5.72
CA GLY A 111 16.63 5.81 -6.28
C GLY A 111 15.41 4.94 -5.96
N THR A 112 14.29 5.16 -6.65
CA THR A 112 13.08 4.32 -6.59
C THR A 112 13.01 3.44 -7.83
N THR A 113 13.42 2.18 -7.72
CA THR A 113 13.65 1.33 -8.90
C THR A 113 12.90 0.01 -8.79
N SER A 114 12.25 -0.38 -9.88
CA SER A 114 11.72 -1.74 -9.99
C SER A 114 12.77 -2.68 -10.56
N ILE A 115 12.74 -3.93 -10.12
CA ILE A 115 13.52 -5.03 -10.69
C ILE A 115 12.50 -6.02 -11.26
N SER A 116 12.55 -6.24 -12.58
CA SER A 116 11.51 -6.96 -13.32
C SER A 116 12.07 -7.95 -14.33
N GLY A 117 11.34 -9.05 -14.58
CA GLY A 117 11.67 -10.01 -15.64
C GLY A 117 10.99 -11.38 -15.49
N LEU A 118 11.33 -12.29 -16.40
CA LEU A 118 10.72 -13.63 -16.54
C LEU A 118 11.34 -14.60 -15.50
N ALA A 119 10.51 -15.46 -14.89
CA ALA A 119 10.79 -16.39 -13.76
C ALA A 119 12.27 -16.76 -13.46
N ASN A 120 12.64 -16.77 -12.16
CA ASN A 120 14.02 -16.91 -11.62
C ASN A 120 14.91 -15.68 -11.85
N LEU A 121 14.28 -14.51 -11.68
CA LEU A 121 14.72 -13.19 -12.10
C LEU A 121 16.15 -12.79 -11.70
N VAL A 122 16.64 -13.27 -10.55
CA VAL A 122 17.85 -12.74 -9.92
C VAL A 122 18.62 -13.79 -9.11
N THR A 123 18.43 -15.08 -9.36
CA THR A 123 19.08 -16.17 -8.59
C THR A 123 20.57 -15.91 -8.37
N GLY A 124 20.98 -15.99 -7.10
CA GLY A 124 22.37 -15.74 -6.66
C GLY A 124 22.83 -14.27 -6.63
N SER A 125 21.95 -13.30 -6.93
CA SER A 125 22.32 -11.88 -7.00
C SER A 125 22.45 -11.22 -5.63
N THR A 126 23.14 -10.09 -5.57
CA THR A 126 23.19 -9.22 -4.39
C THR A 126 22.48 -7.90 -4.68
N ILE A 127 21.46 -7.57 -3.88
CA ILE A 127 20.69 -6.32 -4.00
C ILE A 127 21.00 -5.45 -2.79
N ASN A 128 21.75 -4.37 -2.99
CA ASN A 128 22.07 -3.40 -1.94
C ASN A 128 21.13 -2.20 -2.05
N VAL A 129 20.16 -2.11 -1.15
CA VAL A 129 19.25 -0.97 -1.06
C VAL A 129 19.79 0.01 -0.02
N ALA A 130 20.58 0.97 -0.48
CA ALA A 130 21.24 1.96 0.36
C ALA A 130 20.55 3.32 0.20
N GLY A 131 19.57 3.58 1.07
CA GLY A 131 18.79 4.83 1.15
C GLY A 131 17.78 5.09 0.03
N GLY A 132 17.61 4.15 -0.90
CA GLY A 132 16.58 4.15 -1.95
C GLY A 132 15.45 3.13 -1.71
N THR A 133 14.65 2.87 -2.73
CA THR A 133 13.56 1.88 -2.72
C THR A 133 13.71 0.92 -3.89
N ALA A 134 13.78 -0.37 -3.61
CA ALA A 134 13.76 -1.43 -4.63
C ALA A 134 12.42 -2.16 -4.59
N THR A 135 11.75 -2.34 -5.73
CA THR A 135 10.47 -3.07 -5.82
C THR A 135 10.56 -4.22 -6.81
N LEU A 136 10.18 -5.44 -6.42
CA LEU A 136 10.05 -6.54 -7.37
C LEU A 136 8.75 -6.40 -8.17
N THR A 137 8.85 -6.44 -9.49
CA THR A 137 7.69 -6.43 -10.40
C THR A 137 7.73 -7.66 -11.30
N GLY A 138 6.71 -8.51 -11.21
CA GLY A 138 6.57 -9.64 -12.12
C GLY A 138 6.14 -9.19 -13.50
N SER A 139 6.74 -9.73 -14.55
CA SER A 139 6.17 -9.60 -15.89
C SER A 139 4.87 -10.40 -15.95
N SER A 140 3.73 -9.70 -16.12
CA SER A 140 2.41 -10.25 -16.48
C SER A 140 1.87 -11.40 -15.62
N GLY A 141 1.44 -11.10 -14.38
CA GLY A 141 0.44 -11.91 -13.66
C GLY A 141 0.84 -13.33 -13.24
N SER A 142 2.12 -13.71 -13.35
CA SER A 142 2.62 -15.02 -12.92
C SER A 142 3.31 -14.91 -11.57
N ALA A 143 3.01 -15.83 -10.64
CA ALA A 143 3.62 -15.84 -9.31
C ALA A 143 5.15 -16.03 -9.40
N LEU A 144 5.91 -15.11 -8.79
CA LEU A 144 7.39 -15.10 -8.79
C LEU A 144 7.99 -15.93 -7.63
N VAL A 145 7.42 -17.10 -7.36
CA VAL A 145 7.85 -17.99 -6.27
C VAL A 145 9.33 -18.30 -6.40
N GLY A 146 10.11 -18.05 -5.34
CA GLY A 146 11.56 -18.32 -5.30
C GLY A 146 12.41 -17.49 -6.26
N ALA A 147 11.92 -16.34 -6.76
CA ALA A 147 12.66 -15.51 -7.70
C ALA A 147 14.04 -15.05 -7.19
N LEU A 148 14.21 -14.95 -5.87
CA LEU A 148 15.46 -14.58 -5.21
C LEU A 148 16.23 -15.76 -4.61
N ASN A 149 15.95 -17.01 -5.00
CA ASN A 149 16.65 -18.16 -4.44
C ASN A 149 18.19 -18.00 -4.50
N GLY A 150 18.87 -18.21 -3.37
CA GLY A 150 20.31 -18.02 -3.23
C GLY A 150 20.81 -16.57 -3.29
N SER A 151 19.92 -15.58 -3.40
CA SER A 151 20.25 -14.16 -3.50
C SER A 151 20.36 -13.51 -2.11
N THR A 152 21.07 -12.41 -2.02
CA THR A 152 21.20 -11.59 -0.81
C THR A 152 20.60 -10.21 -1.03
N VAL A 153 19.75 -9.74 -0.12
CA VAL A 153 19.18 -8.40 -0.09
C VAL A 153 19.71 -7.68 1.14
N ASN A 154 20.55 -6.68 0.93
CA ASN A 154 21.06 -5.80 1.98
C ASN A 154 20.21 -4.54 2.04
N ILE A 155 19.64 -4.22 3.20
CA ILE A 155 18.79 -3.05 3.40
C ILE A 155 19.46 -2.14 4.42
N GLU A 156 19.88 -0.96 3.96
CA GLU A 156 20.77 -0.09 4.73
C GLU A 156 20.43 1.39 4.55
N TYR A 157 20.84 2.20 5.51
CA TYR A 157 20.75 3.64 5.50
C TYR A 157 19.32 4.13 5.18
N GLY A 158 18.31 3.52 5.79
CA GLY A 158 16.90 3.82 5.58
C GLY A 158 16.34 3.35 4.24
N GLY A 159 17.01 2.40 3.57
CA GLY A 159 16.52 1.80 2.33
C GLY A 159 15.26 0.97 2.54
N THR A 160 14.50 0.78 1.45
CA THR A 160 13.25 0.00 1.45
C THR A 160 13.28 -1.07 0.36
N PHE A 161 13.12 -2.33 0.75
CA PHE A 161 12.91 -3.44 -0.18
C PHE A 161 11.45 -3.87 -0.17
N ASN A 162 10.78 -3.80 -1.33
CA ASN A 162 9.38 -4.16 -1.49
C ASN A 162 9.22 -5.36 -2.41
N THR A 163 8.60 -6.43 -1.90
CA THR A 163 8.28 -7.63 -2.69
C THR A 163 7.21 -7.36 -3.77
N GLY A 164 6.49 -6.24 -3.71
CA GLY A 164 5.62 -5.76 -4.79
C GLY A 164 4.57 -6.78 -5.20
N ALA A 165 4.41 -7.01 -6.52
CA ALA A 165 3.50 -8.01 -7.06
C ALA A 165 4.04 -9.46 -6.98
N ALA A 166 5.31 -9.62 -6.61
CA ALA A 166 5.99 -10.91 -6.53
C ALA A 166 5.53 -11.77 -5.33
N LEU A 167 4.81 -11.16 -4.38
CA LEU A 167 4.42 -11.71 -3.08
C LEU A 167 5.65 -12.07 -2.21
N ALA A 168 5.40 -12.38 -0.94
CA ALA A 168 6.45 -12.78 0.00
C ALA A 168 7.20 -14.06 -0.42
N SER A 169 6.54 -14.94 -1.18
CA SER A 169 7.15 -16.17 -1.72
C SER A 169 8.31 -15.93 -2.68
N ALA A 170 8.49 -14.71 -3.19
CA ALA A 170 9.65 -14.34 -3.99
C ALA A 170 10.97 -14.42 -3.21
N LEU A 171 10.93 -14.32 -1.88
CA LEU A 171 12.10 -14.38 -1.00
C LEU A 171 12.54 -15.81 -0.66
N GLU A 172 11.83 -16.84 -1.09
CA GLU A 172 12.14 -18.23 -0.72
C GLU A 172 13.59 -18.62 -1.06
N GLY A 173 14.32 -19.07 -0.03
CA GLY A 173 15.74 -19.42 -0.11
C GLY A 173 16.70 -18.23 -0.30
N SER A 174 16.25 -17.00 -0.07
CA SER A 174 17.09 -15.79 -0.07
C SER A 174 17.56 -15.42 1.34
N THR A 175 18.54 -14.52 1.40
CA THR A 175 19.01 -13.88 2.64
C THR A 175 18.65 -12.41 2.61
N VAL A 176 17.98 -11.91 3.65
CA VAL A 176 17.76 -10.48 3.90
C VAL A 176 18.61 -10.04 5.08
N SER A 177 19.48 -9.06 4.89
CA SER A 177 20.35 -8.52 5.93
C SER A 177 20.06 -7.04 6.15
N PHE A 178 19.75 -6.67 7.39
CA PHE A 178 19.67 -5.26 7.79
C PHE A 178 21.05 -4.70 8.14
N GLY A 179 21.30 -3.46 7.75
CA GLY A 179 22.59 -2.79 7.91
C GLY A 179 22.54 -1.51 8.74
N THR A 180 23.58 -0.70 8.60
CA THR A 180 23.73 0.56 9.31
C THR A 180 22.60 1.53 8.95
N GLY A 181 22.07 2.28 9.92
CA GLY A 181 20.99 3.26 9.68
C GLY A 181 19.59 2.66 9.54
N GLY A 182 19.46 1.34 9.62
CA GLY A 182 18.19 0.62 9.55
C GLY A 182 17.58 0.56 8.15
N GLY A 183 16.39 -0.03 8.05
CA GLY A 183 15.70 -0.18 6.77
C GLY A 183 14.32 -0.80 6.88
N THR A 184 13.60 -0.86 5.76
CA THR A 184 12.24 -1.41 5.68
C THR A 184 12.17 -2.58 4.70
N LEU A 185 11.71 -3.73 5.17
CA LEU A 185 11.32 -4.87 4.34
C LEU A 185 9.79 -4.90 4.23
N ILE A 186 9.25 -4.78 3.03
CA ILE A 186 7.81 -4.84 2.76
C ILE A 186 7.45 -6.19 2.13
N LEU A 187 6.62 -6.95 2.82
CA LEU A 187 6.13 -8.28 2.43
C LEU A 187 4.67 -8.20 2.01
N ASN A 188 4.40 -8.50 0.75
CA ASN A 188 3.04 -8.57 0.24
C ASN A 188 2.49 -10.00 0.38
N GLY A 189 1.44 -10.17 1.17
CA GLY A 189 0.79 -11.46 1.42
C GLY A 189 -0.23 -11.88 0.35
N GLY A 190 -0.65 -10.97 -0.54
CA GLY A 190 -1.62 -11.31 -1.59
C GLY A 190 -2.96 -11.86 -1.07
N LYS A 191 -3.33 -11.51 0.16
CA LYS A 191 -4.46 -12.04 0.95
C LYS A 191 -4.32 -13.51 1.36
N THR A 192 -3.10 -14.00 1.42
CA THR A 192 -2.73 -15.32 1.95
C THR A 192 -1.81 -15.17 3.17
N ALA A 193 -1.68 -16.24 3.96
CA ALA A 193 -0.75 -16.26 5.08
C ALA A 193 0.70 -16.18 4.56
N ILE A 194 1.51 -15.30 5.15
CA ILE A 194 2.91 -15.14 4.77
C ILE A 194 3.74 -16.13 5.59
N SER A 195 4.33 -17.14 4.99
CA SER A 195 5.33 -17.97 5.68
C SER A 195 6.68 -17.83 4.99
N LEU A 196 7.70 -17.42 5.76
CA LEU A 196 9.09 -17.35 5.31
C LEU A 196 9.94 -18.49 5.88
N LEU A 197 9.31 -19.44 6.59
CA LEU A 197 9.98 -20.62 7.11
C LEU A 197 9.97 -21.75 6.08
N ALA A 198 10.84 -22.74 6.28
CA ALA A 198 10.85 -23.93 5.44
C ALA A 198 9.55 -24.72 5.66
N SER A 199 8.80 -24.95 4.58
CA SER A 199 7.62 -25.81 4.59
C SER A 199 7.60 -26.70 3.34
N GLY A 200 7.43 -28.01 3.52
CA GLY A 200 7.44 -28.98 2.42
C GLY A 200 8.74 -28.93 1.59
N SER A 201 8.63 -28.54 0.32
CA SER A 201 9.77 -28.41 -0.61
C SER A 201 10.35 -26.99 -0.69
N LEU A 202 9.86 -26.04 0.10
CA LEU A 202 10.28 -24.63 0.07
C LEU A 202 11.46 -24.37 1.00
N ALA A 203 12.43 -23.58 0.53
CA ALA A 203 13.59 -23.15 1.33
C ALA A 203 13.23 -21.92 2.17
N ALA A 204 13.68 -21.91 3.44
CA ALA A 204 13.46 -20.78 4.35
C ALA A 204 14.16 -19.50 3.85
N THR A 205 13.55 -18.35 4.12
CA THR A 205 14.23 -17.04 3.99
C THR A 205 15.04 -16.80 5.26
N THR A 206 16.30 -16.39 5.11
CA THR A 206 17.15 -16.03 6.24
C THR A 206 17.09 -14.52 6.46
N ILE A 207 16.48 -14.06 7.54
CA ILE A 207 16.53 -12.64 7.94
C ILE A 207 17.59 -12.48 9.04
N GLN A 208 18.54 -11.56 8.86
CA GLN A 208 19.66 -11.39 9.78
C GLN A 208 19.98 -9.93 10.11
N ASN A 209 20.73 -9.77 11.20
CA ASN A 209 21.12 -8.47 11.76
C ASN A 209 19.93 -7.57 12.10
N TYR A 210 18.78 -8.17 12.46
CA TYR A 210 17.56 -7.44 12.73
C TYR A 210 17.60 -6.73 14.09
N ASP A 211 17.28 -5.43 14.08
CA ASP A 211 17.15 -4.58 15.25
C ASP A 211 15.79 -3.84 15.19
N PRO A 212 14.78 -4.30 15.95
CA PRO A 212 13.44 -3.71 15.91
C PRO A 212 13.37 -2.24 16.36
N SER A 213 14.46 -1.68 16.89
CA SER A 213 14.50 -0.24 17.21
C SER A 213 14.61 0.64 15.96
N LYS A 214 15.20 0.13 14.87
CA LYS A 214 15.53 0.87 13.63
C LYS A 214 15.12 0.15 12.34
N ASP A 215 14.93 -1.15 12.39
CA ASP A 215 14.50 -1.98 11.26
C ASP A 215 13.00 -2.23 11.32
N THR A 216 12.38 -2.24 10.14
CA THR A 216 10.94 -2.45 10.00
C THR A 216 10.68 -3.61 9.06
N ILE A 217 9.81 -4.53 9.48
CA ILE A 217 9.21 -5.55 8.61
C ILE A 217 7.72 -5.21 8.50
N GLU A 218 7.32 -4.74 7.33
CA GLU A 218 5.95 -4.34 7.03
C GLU A 218 5.23 -5.46 6.29
N LEU A 219 4.00 -5.77 6.71
CA LEU A 219 3.15 -6.78 6.08
C LEU A 219 1.98 -6.09 5.37
N GLN A 220 1.87 -6.28 4.07
CA GLN A 220 0.81 -5.72 3.23
C GLN A 220 -0.09 -6.82 2.69
N ASN A 221 -1.36 -6.49 2.41
CA ASN A 221 -2.37 -7.43 1.90
C ASN A 221 -2.40 -8.77 2.66
N THR A 222 -2.44 -8.73 3.99
CA THR A 222 -2.49 -9.93 4.81
C THR A 222 -3.84 -10.65 4.71
N VAL A 223 -3.87 -11.94 5.08
CA VAL A 223 -5.11 -12.74 5.12
C VAL A 223 -6.11 -12.25 6.17
N ALA A 224 -5.63 -11.65 7.26
CA ALA A 224 -6.46 -11.05 8.30
C ALA A 224 -5.75 -9.85 8.96
N ALA A 225 -6.51 -9.05 9.70
CA ALA A 225 -5.96 -8.00 10.55
C ALA A 225 -5.19 -8.61 11.70
N ILE A 226 -3.97 -8.14 11.93
CA ILE A 226 -3.12 -8.65 13.01
C ILE A 226 -3.62 -8.07 14.33
N THR A 227 -3.85 -8.92 15.32
CA THR A 227 -4.26 -8.52 16.68
C THR A 227 -3.32 -9.02 17.77
N LYS A 228 -2.49 -10.01 17.45
CA LYS A 228 -1.60 -10.68 18.40
C LYS A 228 -0.35 -11.19 17.68
N TYR A 229 0.76 -11.29 18.38
CA TYR A 229 1.90 -12.06 17.90
C TYR A 229 2.62 -12.78 19.05
N THR A 230 3.37 -13.81 18.72
CA THR A 230 4.27 -14.52 19.62
C THR A 230 5.71 -14.32 19.19
N VAL A 231 6.61 -14.28 20.16
CA VAL A 231 8.06 -14.34 19.94
C VAL A 231 8.59 -15.54 20.70
N SER A 232 9.32 -16.41 20.02
CA SER A 232 9.94 -17.60 20.60
C SER A 232 11.35 -17.81 20.03
N GLY A 233 12.14 -18.69 20.67
CA GLY A 233 13.52 -18.98 20.26
C GLY A 233 14.58 -18.21 21.04
N ASP A 234 15.85 -18.50 20.77
CA ASP A 234 17.00 -17.97 21.52
C ASP A 234 17.76 -16.93 20.69
N SER A 235 18.81 -17.35 19.97
CA SER A 235 19.62 -16.49 19.08
C SER A 235 18.88 -16.11 17.80
N THR A 236 18.10 -17.06 17.27
CA THR A 236 17.11 -16.82 16.22
C THR A 236 15.75 -16.74 16.87
N LYS A 237 15.03 -15.65 16.59
CA LYS A 237 13.66 -15.43 17.06
C LYS A 237 12.70 -15.81 15.96
N THR A 238 11.72 -16.63 16.29
CA THR A 238 10.56 -16.91 15.44
C THR A 238 9.40 -16.03 15.89
N ILE A 239 8.87 -15.26 14.95
CA ILE A 239 7.74 -14.37 15.14
C ILE A 239 6.56 -14.95 14.36
N THR A 240 5.47 -15.22 15.07
CA THR A 240 4.22 -15.67 14.47
C THR A 240 3.12 -14.67 14.81
N LEU A 241 2.46 -14.14 13.79
CA LEU A 241 1.44 -13.11 13.90
C LEU A 241 0.07 -13.72 13.64
N TYR A 242 -0.92 -13.31 14.41
CA TYR A 242 -2.26 -13.88 14.43
C TYR A 242 -3.34 -12.81 14.30
N GLY A 243 -4.44 -13.21 13.65
CA GLY A 243 -5.70 -12.47 13.66
C GLY A 243 -6.51 -12.67 14.94
N SER A 244 -7.62 -11.93 15.06
CA SER A 244 -8.48 -11.95 16.24
C SER A 244 -9.13 -13.31 16.52
N ASP A 245 -9.30 -14.10 15.47
CA ASP A 245 -9.85 -15.46 15.47
C ASP A 245 -8.78 -16.54 15.65
N GLY A 246 -7.51 -16.16 15.72
CA GLY A 246 -6.38 -17.09 15.82
C GLY A 246 -5.80 -17.52 14.48
N THR A 247 -6.31 -17.00 13.35
CA THR A 247 -5.73 -17.26 12.02
C THR A 247 -4.30 -16.79 11.97
N GLU A 248 -3.39 -17.66 11.53
CA GLU A 248 -1.99 -17.30 11.32
C GLU A 248 -1.88 -16.36 10.11
N VAL A 249 -1.44 -15.13 10.37
CA VAL A 249 -1.31 -14.08 9.37
C VAL A 249 0.04 -14.11 8.72
N ALA A 250 1.09 -14.27 9.53
CA ALA A 250 2.45 -14.35 9.05
C ALA A 250 3.34 -15.10 10.03
N GLU A 251 4.36 -15.77 9.51
CA GLU A 251 5.39 -16.44 10.27
C GLU A 251 6.77 -16.25 9.61
N TYR A 252 7.73 -15.76 10.39
CA TYR A 252 9.10 -15.57 9.93
C TYR A 252 10.10 -15.67 11.09
N SER A 253 11.36 -15.97 10.75
CA SER A 253 12.46 -16.04 11.70
C SER A 253 13.51 -14.97 11.41
N VAL A 254 14.03 -14.35 12.47
CA VAL A 254 15.08 -13.32 12.40
C VAL A 254 16.23 -13.68 13.33
N SER A 255 17.48 -13.47 12.89
CA SER A 255 18.61 -13.37 13.82
C SER A 255 18.84 -11.91 14.20
N LEU A 256 18.97 -11.66 15.51
CA LEU A 256 19.08 -10.31 16.06
C LEU A 256 20.48 -9.72 15.82
N ALA A 257 20.55 -8.41 15.65
CA ALA A 257 21.82 -7.69 15.63
C ALA A 257 22.58 -7.82 16.96
N SER A 258 23.90 -7.68 16.91
CA SER A 258 24.75 -7.75 18.11
C SER A 258 24.30 -6.76 19.19
N GLY A 259 24.06 -7.26 20.41
CA GLY A 259 23.64 -6.44 21.55
C GLY A 259 22.13 -6.14 21.61
N VAL A 260 21.36 -6.56 20.61
CA VAL A 260 19.89 -6.45 20.61
C VAL A 260 19.29 -7.62 21.38
N THR A 261 18.28 -7.34 22.20
CA THR A 261 17.51 -8.37 22.89
C THR A 261 16.03 -8.22 22.54
N LEU A 262 15.39 -9.35 22.26
CA LEU A 262 13.96 -9.45 22.06
C LEU A 262 13.42 -10.52 23.01
N ALA A 263 12.54 -10.11 23.92
CA ALA A 263 11.97 -11.03 24.90
C ALA A 263 11.03 -12.03 24.22
N ASN A 264 11.04 -13.27 24.70
CA ASN A 264 10.04 -14.25 24.30
C ASN A 264 8.74 -13.97 25.04
N GLY A 265 7.62 -14.24 24.38
CA GLY A 265 6.30 -14.04 24.97
C GLY A 265 5.19 -13.93 23.95
N THR A 266 3.99 -13.75 24.47
CA THR A 266 2.78 -13.47 23.69
C THR A 266 2.38 -12.03 23.90
N TYR A 267 2.19 -11.30 22.81
CA TYR A 267 1.89 -9.88 22.80
C TYR A 267 0.52 -9.66 22.15
N ASN A 268 -0.46 -9.25 22.97
CA ASN A 268 -1.87 -9.11 22.57
C ASN A 268 -2.28 -7.66 22.28
N SER A 269 -1.36 -6.70 22.44
CA SER A 269 -1.62 -5.28 22.23
C SER A 269 -0.79 -4.77 21.07
N VAL A 270 -1.16 -5.19 19.86
CA VAL A 270 -0.69 -4.52 18.65
C VAL A 270 -1.37 -3.15 18.57
N ASN A 271 -0.63 -2.12 18.16
CA ASN A 271 -0.97 -0.69 18.29
C ASN A 271 -0.76 -0.02 19.69
N SER A 272 -0.21 -0.71 20.69
CA SER A 272 0.26 -0.09 21.96
C SER A 272 1.79 -0.07 22.03
N THR A 273 2.40 0.95 22.63
CA THR A 273 3.85 0.98 22.93
C THR A 273 4.21 0.37 24.28
N GLU A 274 3.23 0.13 25.15
CA GLU A 274 3.43 -0.60 26.40
C GLU A 274 3.18 -2.09 26.11
N ASN A 275 4.25 -2.88 26.02
CA ASN A 275 4.28 -4.32 25.71
C ASN A 275 4.12 -4.72 24.23
N ASN A 276 4.73 -3.98 23.30
CA ASN A 276 4.87 -4.37 21.89
C ASN A 276 6.31 -4.12 21.41
N PRO A 277 7.29 -4.98 21.78
CA PRO A 277 8.69 -4.77 21.42
C PRO A 277 8.98 -4.76 19.92
N LEU A 278 8.05 -5.25 19.08
CA LEU A 278 8.16 -5.19 17.62
C LEU A 278 7.43 -3.98 17.03
N SER A 279 6.73 -3.19 17.85
CA SER A 279 5.89 -2.06 17.43
C SER A 279 4.98 -2.41 16.25
N VAL A 280 4.43 -3.64 16.21
CA VAL A 280 3.54 -4.08 15.14
C VAL A 280 2.32 -3.16 15.12
N THR A 281 2.18 -2.43 14.02
CA THR A 281 1.02 -1.59 13.70
C THR A 281 0.33 -2.18 12.48
N TYR A 282 -1.00 -2.30 12.53
CA TYR A 282 -1.79 -2.76 11.40
C TYR A 282 -2.66 -1.61 10.92
N ASN A 283 -2.34 -1.06 9.74
CA ASN A 283 -3.15 -0.04 9.11
C ASN A 283 -3.72 -0.54 7.78
N SER A 284 -4.91 -1.14 7.85
CA SER A 284 -5.89 -1.27 6.75
C SER A 284 -5.37 -1.66 5.35
N GLY A 285 -4.28 -2.43 5.24
CA GLY A 285 -3.88 -3.10 4.00
C GLY A 285 -3.53 -2.25 2.77
N ASN A 286 -3.27 -0.94 2.90
CA ASN A 286 -2.95 -0.06 1.76
C ASN A 286 -1.74 0.84 2.04
N THR A 287 -1.06 1.28 0.96
CA THR A 287 -0.01 2.31 1.00
C THR A 287 -0.56 3.56 1.68
N TYR A 288 -0.17 3.76 2.94
CA TYR A 288 -0.59 4.91 3.73
C TYR A 288 0.18 6.14 3.26
N VAL A 289 -0.44 6.95 2.40
CA VAL A 289 -0.04 8.34 2.26
C VAL A 289 -0.66 9.07 3.45
N GLY A 290 0.16 9.41 4.44
CA GLY A 290 -0.29 10.05 5.67
C GLY A 290 -1.05 11.37 5.45
N VAL A 291 -1.61 11.89 6.53
CA VAL A 291 -2.46 13.10 6.63
C VAL A 291 -1.72 14.41 6.29
N CYS A 292 -1.37 14.71 5.05
CA CYS A 292 -0.35 15.73 4.75
C CYS A 292 -0.86 16.92 3.94
N PHE A 293 -0.16 18.05 4.08
CA PHE A 293 -0.25 19.21 3.20
C PHE A 293 0.70 19.05 2.02
N LEU A 294 0.34 19.51 0.83
CA LEU A 294 1.33 19.66 -0.25
C LEU A 294 2.12 20.96 -0.06
N ALA A 295 3.27 21.05 -0.73
CA ALA A 295 4.07 22.29 -0.81
C ALA A 295 3.18 23.50 -1.15
N ASP A 296 3.54 24.66 -0.60
CA ASP A 296 2.87 25.95 -0.77
C ASP A 296 1.50 26.07 -0.10
N SER A 297 1.10 25.10 0.73
CA SER A 297 -0.05 25.26 1.63
C SER A 297 0.32 26.29 2.71
N MET A 298 -0.48 27.34 2.87
CA MET A 298 -0.16 28.47 3.73
C MET A 298 -0.81 28.30 5.10
N ILE A 299 -0.01 28.06 6.14
CA ILE A 299 -0.47 27.86 7.51
C ILE A 299 -0.53 29.20 8.24
N ALA A 300 -1.63 29.44 8.95
CA ALA A 300 -1.84 30.66 9.71
C ALA A 300 -0.88 30.74 10.92
N THR A 301 -0.09 31.82 10.99
CA THR A 301 0.79 32.13 12.12
C THR A 301 0.44 33.49 12.73
N PRO A 302 0.88 33.82 13.95
CA PRO A 302 0.64 35.15 14.55
C PRO A 302 1.17 36.32 13.70
N SER A 303 2.17 36.08 12.85
CA SER A 303 2.78 37.07 11.96
C SER A 303 2.20 37.09 10.54
N GLY A 304 1.14 36.32 10.27
CA GLY A 304 0.57 36.11 8.94
C GLY A 304 0.82 34.68 8.43
N ASP A 305 0.34 34.37 7.23
CA ASP A 305 0.44 33.00 6.73
C ASP A 305 1.87 32.66 6.28
N ARG A 306 2.33 31.45 6.60
CA ARG A 306 3.66 30.92 6.20
C ARG A 306 3.50 29.59 5.48
N ALA A 307 4.29 29.36 4.43
CA ALA A 307 4.23 28.12 3.68
C ALA A 307 4.63 26.93 4.57
N VAL A 308 3.93 25.80 4.45
CA VAL A 308 4.11 24.63 5.32
C VAL A 308 5.53 24.07 5.25
N GLN A 309 6.18 24.12 4.09
CA GLN A 309 7.56 23.66 3.92
C GLN A 309 8.59 24.51 4.66
N ASP A 310 8.22 25.74 5.02
CA ASP A 310 9.10 26.67 5.72
C ASP A 310 8.88 26.61 7.23
N ILE A 311 7.93 25.83 7.75
CA ILE A 311 7.65 25.74 9.20
C ILE A 311 8.61 24.75 9.85
N ASP A 312 9.32 25.21 10.87
CA ASP A 312 10.29 24.42 11.62
C ASP A 312 9.82 24.15 13.06
N VAL A 313 10.44 23.15 13.68
CA VAL A 313 10.23 22.87 15.11
C VAL A 313 10.57 24.11 15.95
N GLY A 314 9.66 24.48 16.85
CA GLY A 314 9.76 25.68 17.69
C GLY A 314 9.01 26.89 17.14
N ASP A 315 8.60 26.87 15.86
CA ASP A 315 7.71 27.90 15.31
C ASP A 315 6.35 27.90 16.02
N VAL A 316 5.65 29.04 15.93
CA VAL A 316 4.32 29.22 16.53
C VAL A 316 3.28 29.34 15.43
N VAL A 317 2.26 28.49 15.50
CA VAL A 317 1.09 28.51 14.61
C VAL A 317 -0.16 28.85 15.40
N LEU A 318 -1.22 29.21 14.68
CA LEU A 318 -2.51 29.51 15.27
C LEU A 318 -3.37 28.26 15.36
N ALA A 319 -3.79 27.92 16.58
CA ALA A 319 -4.80 26.89 16.82
C ALA A 319 -6.14 27.51 17.17
N TYR A 320 -7.21 26.87 16.72
CA TYR A 320 -8.59 27.34 16.81
C TYR A 320 -9.42 26.44 17.72
N ASN A 321 -10.24 27.05 18.56
CA ASN A 321 -11.30 26.37 19.31
C ASN A 321 -12.55 27.25 19.29
N GLY A 322 -13.46 26.95 18.37
CA GLY A 322 -14.58 27.83 18.06
C GLY A 322 -14.10 29.17 17.53
N GLN A 323 -14.50 30.27 18.17
CA GLN A 323 -14.07 31.63 17.81
C GLN A 323 -12.75 32.04 18.49
N SER A 324 -12.24 31.23 19.40
CA SER A 324 -11.01 31.52 20.13
C SER A 324 -9.80 31.07 19.34
N GLN A 325 -8.78 31.92 19.31
CA GLN A 325 -7.47 31.63 18.72
C GLN A 325 -6.42 31.58 19.83
N LYS A 326 -5.55 30.57 19.80
CA LYS A 326 -4.39 30.46 20.68
C LYS A 326 -3.12 30.22 19.88
N ASN A 327 -2.02 30.73 20.39
CA ASN A 327 -0.68 30.42 19.89
C ASN A 327 -0.27 29.04 20.41
N VAL A 328 0.11 28.13 19.52
CA VAL A 328 0.64 26.81 19.88
C VAL A 328 1.98 26.60 19.22
N LYS A 329 2.89 25.91 19.91
CA LYS A 329 4.21 25.60 19.35
C LYS A 329 4.14 24.36 18.48
N VAL A 330 4.86 24.42 17.37
CA VAL A 330 5.17 23.25 16.55
C VAL A 330 6.26 22.46 17.26
N ILE A 331 5.96 21.21 17.64
CA ILE A 331 6.90 20.31 18.31
C ILE A 331 7.57 19.34 17.33
N TRP A 332 6.99 19.20 16.14
CA TRP A 332 7.54 18.34 15.08
C TRP A 332 7.07 18.84 13.72
N ALA A 333 7.96 18.78 12.73
CA ALA A 333 7.67 19.12 11.33
C ALA A 333 8.37 18.12 10.41
N GLY A 334 7.62 17.39 9.60
CA GLY A 334 8.15 16.30 8.77
C GLY A 334 7.66 16.38 7.33
N HIS A 335 8.39 15.79 6.40
CA HIS A 335 8.00 15.71 4.99
C HIS A 335 8.36 14.35 4.39
N THR A 336 7.60 13.93 3.39
CA THR A 336 7.95 12.76 2.56
C THR A 336 7.58 13.05 1.11
N HIS A 337 8.25 12.36 0.20
CA HIS A 337 7.99 12.41 -1.23
C HIS A 337 7.25 11.16 -1.69
N VAL A 338 6.24 11.31 -2.53
CA VAL A 338 5.41 10.21 -3.03
C VAL A 338 5.21 10.31 -4.54
N ASN A 339 5.15 9.13 -5.18
CA ASN A 339 4.74 8.98 -6.58
C ASN A 339 3.40 8.25 -6.64
N THR A 340 2.53 8.67 -7.54
CA THR A 340 1.19 8.10 -7.70
C THR A 340 1.21 6.76 -8.44
N LYS A 341 0.27 5.87 -8.12
CA LYS A 341 0.08 4.55 -8.73
C LYS A 341 -1.22 4.53 -9.54
N ALA A 342 -1.13 4.78 -10.84
CA ALA A 342 -2.29 4.96 -11.72
C ALA A 342 -3.14 3.69 -11.91
N ASP A 343 -2.62 2.51 -11.53
CA ASP A 343 -3.28 1.21 -11.57
C ASP A 343 -4.20 0.95 -10.36
N LEU A 344 -4.08 1.76 -9.31
CA LEU A 344 -4.92 1.66 -8.12
C LEU A 344 -6.13 2.58 -8.19
N PRO A 345 -7.19 2.31 -7.41
CA PRO A 345 -8.28 3.27 -7.25
C PRO A 345 -7.78 4.62 -6.72
N ASP A 346 -8.43 5.73 -7.08
CA ASP A 346 -7.94 7.09 -6.79
C ASP A 346 -7.58 7.33 -5.31
N ASP A 347 -8.36 6.76 -4.38
CA ASP A 347 -8.14 6.87 -2.93
C ASP A 347 -6.92 6.10 -2.42
N GLN A 348 -6.35 5.21 -3.25
CA GLN A 348 -5.20 4.35 -2.98
C GLN A 348 -4.02 4.62 -3.91
N ALA A 349 -4.27 5.30 -5.03
CA ALA A 349 -3.28 5.69 -6.03
C ALA A 349 -2.32 6.77 -5.53
N GLY A 350 -2.58 7.38 -4.38
CA GLY A 350 -1.74 8.45 -3.83
C GLY A 350 -1.92 9.78 -4.56
N TYR A 351 -3.00 9.98 -5.33
CA TYR A 351 -3.32 11.29 -5.89
C TYR A 351 -3.67 12.28 -4.76
N PRO A 352 -3.21 13.54 -4.83
CA PRO A 352 -3.65 14.54 -3.88
C PRO A 352 -5.11 14.93 -4.16
N VAL A 353 -5.83 15.32 -3.11
CA VAL A 353 -7.14 15.94 -3.21
C VAL A 353 -6.95 17.44 -3.35
N ARG A 354 -7.43 18.00 -4.47
CA ARG A 354 -7.52 19.44 -4.69
C ARG A 354 -8.88 19.94 -4.24
N ILE A 355 -8.87 20.94 -3.38
CA ILE A 355 -10.03 21.72 -2.97
C ILE A 355 -9.88 23.09 -3.60
N LEU A 356 -10.75 23.41 -4.56
CA LEU A 356 -10.68 24.68 -5.26
C LEU A 356 -10.93 25.86 -4.33
N LYS A 357 -10.36 27.02 -4.68
CA LYS A 357 -10.77 28.29 -4.09
C LYS A 357 -12.30 28.42 -4.04
N ASP A 358 -12.80 28.95 -2.93
CA ASP A 358 -14.23 29.19 -2.66
C ASP A 358 -15.13 27.93 -2.60
N ALA A 359 -14.53 26.72 -2.59
CA ALA A 359 -15.26 25.45 -2.67
C ALA A 359 -16.23 25.22 -1.51
N ILE A 360 -15.84 25.61 -0.29
CA ILE A 360 -16.63 25.39 0.94
C ILE A 360 -17.55 26.58 1.22
N ALA A 361 -16.96 27.78 1.23
CA ALA A 361 -17.63 29.06 1.42
C ALA A 361 -16.86 30.15 0.66
N GLU A 362 -17.35 31.38 0.63
CA GLU A 362 -16.59 32.50 0.07
C GLU A 362 -15.30 32.69 0.88
N GLY A 363 -14.15 32.68 0.20
CA GLY A 363 -12.83 32.72 0.80
C GLY A 363 -12.39 31.44 1.50
N VAL A 364 -13.10 30.32 1.34
CA VAL A 364 -12.78 29.06 2.04
C VAL A 364 -12.73 27.87 1.07
N PRO A 365 -11.52 27.37 0.73
CA PRO A 365 -10.22 28.04 0.94
C PRO A 365 -10.10 29.32 0.07
N TYR A 366 -9.21 30.25 0.43
CA TYR A 366 -9.04 31.52 -0.31
C TYR A 366 -8.18 31.36 -1.58
N LYS A 367 -7.52 30.21 -1.71
CA LYS A 367 -6.80 29.70 -2.88
C LYS A 367 -7.04 28.19 -2.98
N ASP A 368 -6.62 27.56 -4.06
CA ASP A 368 -6.65 26.10 -4.13
C ASP A 368 -5.78 25.49 -3.04
N LEU A 369 -6.37 24.58 -2.26
CA LEU A 369 -5.70 23.79 -1.22
C LEU A 369 -5.46 22.38 -1.75
N LEU A 370 -4.24 21.88 -1.59
CA LEU A 370 -3.84 20.52 -1.96
C LEU A 370 -3.42 19.75 -0.72
N ILE A 371 -4.12 18.65 -0.46
CA ILE A 371 -3.90 17.79 0.70
C ILE A 371 -4.01 16.32 0.30
N THR A 372 -3.52 15.43 1.15
CA THR A 372 -3.69 13.98 0.90
C THR A 372 -5.12 13.52 1.22
N PRO A 373 -5.56 12.37 0.69
CA PRO A 373 -6.96 11.94 0.78
C PRO A 373 -7.47 11.70 2.21
N GLU A 374 -6.57 11.32 3.13
CA GLU A 374 -6.90 11.05 4.52
C GLU A 374 -6.80 12.31 5.41
N HIS A 375 -6.29 13.44 4.90
CA HIS A 375 -6.17 14.65 5.70
C HIS A 375 -7.56 15.22 6.06
N CYS A 376 -7.78 15.47 7.35
CA CYS A 376 -9.08 15.87 7.84
C CYS A 376 -9.28 17.39 7.83
N LEU A 377 -10.45 17.76 7.33
CA LEU A 377 -10.99 19.10 7.38
C LEU A 377 -11.92 19.23 8.59
N PHE A 378 -11.94 20.39 9.23
CA PHE A 378 -12.76 20.61 10.41
C PHE A 378 -14.12 21.22 10.06
N PHE A 379 -15.19 20.50 10.40
CA PHE A 379 -16.57 20.92 10.17
C PHE A 379 -17.41 20.72 11.43
N ASN A 380 -18.10 21.77 11.89
CA ASN A 380 -19.10 21.70 12.94
C ASN A 380 -18.65 20.93 14.20
N GLY A 381 -17.37 21.07 14.61
CA GLY A 381 -16.84 20.37 15.79
C GLY A 381 -16.32 18.96 15.52
N SER A 382 -16.14 18.55 14.26
CA SER A 382 -15.64 17.22 13.91
C SER A 382 -14.65 17.27 12.75
N PHE A 383 -13.72 16.33 12.74
CA PHE A 383 -12.77 16.11 11.65
C PHE A 383 -13.38 15.16 10.62
N VAL A 384 -13.31 15.54 9.34
CA VAL A 384 -13.84 14.77 8.20
C VAL A 384 -12.72 14.59 7.17
N PRO A 385 -12.37 13.35 6.79
CA PRO A 385 -11.34 13.12 5.77
C PRO A 385 -11.71 13.71 4.41
N ALA A 386 -10.73 14.32 3.74
CA ALA A 386 -10.92 15.01 2.46
C ALA A 386 -11.53 14.12 1.36
N ARG A 387 -11.11 12.84 1.27
CA ARG A 387 -11.65 11.89 0.28
C ARG A 387 -13.17 11.81 0.32
N MET A 388 -13.78 11.94 1.51
CA MET A 388 -15.20 11.72 1.69
C MET A 388 -16.05 12.89 1.18
N LEU A 389 -15.39 14.00 0.85
CA LEU A 389 -15.98 15.23 0.35
C LEU A 389 -15.70 15.43 -1.17
N VAL A 390 -15.00 14.49 -1.81
CA VAL A 390 -14.64 14.53 -3.24
C VAL A 390 -15.90 14.49 -4.11
N ASN A 391 -16.33 15.63 -4.62
CA ASN A 391 -17.57 15.77 -5.39
C ASN A 391 -17.37 15.78 -6.92
N GLY A 392 -16.13 15.58 -7.37
CA GLY A 392 -15.76 15.55 -8.79
C GLY A 392 -15.92 16.90 -9.49
N ARG A 393 -16.06 18.00 -8.74
CA ARG A 393 -16.19 19.38 -9.24
C ARG A 393 -15.25 20.31 -8.49
N SER A 394 -15.68 20.80 -7.32
CA SER A 394 -14.89 21.72 -6.50
C SER A 394 -13.91 21.01 -5.57
N ILE A 395 -14.11 19.71 -5.33
CA ILE A 395 -13.19 18.86 -4.60
C ILE A 395 -12.98 17.58 -5.42
N PHE A 396 -11.75 17.29 -5.82
CA PHE A 396 -11.43 16.17 -6.71
C PHE A 396 -10.00 15.68 -6.54
N TYR A 397 -9.75 14.42 -6.92
CA TYR A 397 -8.39 13.89 -7.03
C TYR A 397 -7.69 14.52 -8.23
N ASP A 398 -6.55 15.17 -8.00
CA ASP A 398 -5.80 15.82 -9.06
C ASP A 398 -4.83 14.84 -9.74
N ARG A 399 -5.33 14.16 -10.76
CA ARG A 399 -4.56 13.20 -11.55
C ARG A 399 -3.43 13.83 -12.40
N SER A 400 -3.37 15.16 -12.48
CA SER A 400 -2.26 15.84 -13.16
C SER A 400 -0.97 15.86 -12.33
N ILE A 401 -1.09 15.63 -11.01
CA ILE A 401 0.05 15.56 -10.10
C ILE A 401 0.40 14.08 -9.88
N THR A 402 1.49 13.64 -10.50
CA THR A 402 1.94 12.23 -10.42
C THR A 402 3.10 12.01 -9.45
N SER A 403 3.64 13.09 -8.89
CA SER A 403 4.76 13.09 -7.96
C SER A 403 4.73 14.38 -7.15
N TYR A 404 4.84 14.30 -5.82
CA TYR A 404 4.84 15.47 -4.95
C TYR A 404 5.52 15.20 -3.61
N THR A 405 6.01 16.29 -3.01
CA THR A 405 6.43 16.29 -1.61
C THR A 405 5.30 16.84 -0.75
N TYR A 406 5.03 16.17 0.35
CA TYR A 406 4.04 16.59 1.31
C TYR A 406 4.68 16.81 2.68
N PHE A 407 4.02 17.61 3.52
CA PHE A 407 4.50 18.10 4.79
C PHE A 407 3.47 17.88 5.90
N HIS A 408 3.97 17.75 7.11
CA HIS A 408 3.22 17.68 8.34
C HIS A 408 3.80 18.63 9.36
N ILE A 409 2.93 19.18 10.18
CA ILE A 409 3.29 19.91 11.38
C ILE A 409 2.47 19.35 12.55
N GLU A 410 3.15 19.03 13.64
CA GLU A 410 2.54 18.62 14.89
C GLU A 410 2.74 19.71 15.94
N THR A 411 1.69 19.95 16.70
CA THR A 411 1.67 20.88 17.82
C THR A 411 1.69 20.16 19.16
N GLU A 412 1.98 20.87 20.25
CA GLU A 412 2.07 20.31 21.62
C GLU A 412 0.89 19.37 21.95
N ASP A 413 -0.33 19.84 21.69
CA ASP A 413 -1.56 19.04 21.64
C ASP A 413 -2.07 18.96 20.21
N HIS A 414 -2.76 17.88 19.84
CA HIS A 414 -3.47 17.84 18.56
C HIS A 414 -4.43 19.04 18.50
N SER A 415 -4.37 19.79 17.39
CA SER A 415 -5.03 21.08 17.29
C SER A 415 -5.79 21.23 15.98
N VAL A 416 -6.85 22.03 16.00
CA VAL A 416 -7.43 22.56 14.77
C VAL A 416 -6.57 23.75 14.34
N ILE A 417 -5.95 23.66 13.16
CA ILE A 417 -5.14 24.74 12.57
C ILE A 417 -5.82 25.27 11.31
N MET A 418 -5.27 26.32 10.71
CA MET A 418 -5.79 26.88 9.46
C MET A 418 -4.75 26.81 8.36
N ALA A 419 -5.14 26.24 7.21
CA ALA A 419 -4.35 26.15 5.98
C ALA A 419 -5.14 26.74 4.81
N ASP A 420 -4.57 27.72 4.11
CA ASP A 420 -5.20 28.41 2.97
C ASP A 420 -6.63 28.94 3.27
N GLY A 421 -6.89 29.33 4.52
CA GLY A 421 -8.19 29.80 5.00
C GLY A 421 -9.18 28.68 5.40
N MET A 422 -8.79 27.42 5.26
CA MET A 422 -9.58 26.25 5.67
C MET A 422 -9.14 25.75 7.04
N LEU A 423 -10.08 25.43 7.92
CA LEU A 423 -9.76 24.77 9.19
C LEU A 423 -9.49 23.28 8.95
N THR A 424 -8.34 22.81 9.44
CA THR A 424 -7.85 21.44 9.26
C THR A 424 -7.29 20.89 10.56
N GLU A 425 -6.92 19.62 10.56
CA GLU A 425 -6.15 19.04 11.65
C GLU A 425 -4.67 19.43 11.58
N SER A 426 -4.01 19.47 12.75
CA SER A 426 -2.56 19.29 12.84
C SER A 426 -2.23 17.80 12.74
N TYR A 427 -0.96 17.43 12.70
CA TYR A 427 -0.60 16.02 12.73
C TYR A 427 -0.88 15.38 14.11
N LEU A 428 -1.48 14.18 14.11
CA LEU A 428 -1.63 13.31 15.28
C LEU A 428 -0.71 12.10 15.13
N ASP A 429 0.31 11.99 15.98
CA ASP A 429 1.22 10.84 15.95
C ASP A 429 0.55 9.57 16.48
N THR A 430 -0.06 8.82 15.58
CA THR A 430 -0.63 7.50 15.87
C THR A 430 0.41 6.38 15.74
N GLY A 431 1.70 6.72 15.80
CA GLY A 431 2.84 5.81 15.65
C GLY A 431 3.44 5.78 14.24
N ASN A 432 3.03 6.70 13.37
CA ASN A 432 3.43 6.78 11.97
C ASN A 432 4.56 7.80 11.70
N ARG A 433 5.06 8.55 12.71
CA ARG A 433 6.12 9.59 12.54
C ARG A 433 7.38 9.09 11.83
N ARG A 434 7.69 7.80 11.92
CA ARG A 434 8.89 7.18 11.33
C ARG A 434 8.91 7.19 9.80
N HIS A 435 7.77 7.45 9.15
CA HIS A 435 7.66 7.50 7.68
C HIS A 435 8.04 8.87 7.07
N PHE A 436 8.43 9.86 7.88
CA PHE A 436 8.67 11.24 7.44
C PHE A 436 10.08 11.73 7.81
N ARG A 437 10.66 12.56 6.95
CA ARG A 437 11.96 13.23 7.14
C ARG A 437 11.79 14.58 7.85
N GLN A 438 12.61 14.90 8.84
CA GLN A 438 12.58 16.19 9.54
C GLN A 438 13.65 17.14 9.00
N ASN A 439 13.38 18.45 8.93
CA ASN A 439 14.42 19.46 8.67
C ASN A 439 15.07 19.90 9.99
N GLY A 440 16.42 20.04 10.02
CA GLY A 440 17.17 20.67 11.12
C GLY A 440 18.35 19.87 11.71
N ASN A 441 19.35 20.58 12.21
CA ASN A 441 20.57 20.05 12.86
C ASN A 441 20.37 19.56 14.31
N VAL A 442 19.13 19.44 14.78
CA VAL A 442 18.82 19.04 16.16
C VAL A 442 18.39 17.58 16.16
N THR A 443 19.34 16.69 16.44
CA THR A 443 19.02 15.38 17.00
C THR A 443 18.40 15.64 18.38
N VAL A 444 17.10 15.36 18.56
CA VAL A 444 16.53 15.33 19.90
C VAL A 444 17.16 14.16 20.65
N ILE A 445 18.30 14.40 21.30
CA ILE A 445 18.79 13.60 22.42
C ILE A 445 18.08 14.19 23.64
N SER A 446 16.85 13.74 23.90
CA SER A 446 16.12 14.11 25.11
C SER A 446 15.34 12.89 25.55
N GLY A 447 15.54 12.47 26.80
CA GLY A 447 14.94 11.26 27.34
C GLY A 447 13.41 11.27 27.21
N ARG A 448 12.87 10.07 26.93
CA ARG A 448 11.43 9.73 26.85
C ARG A 448 10.56 10.66 27.69
N THR A 449 9.82 11.56 27.05
CA THR A 449 8.69 12.28 27.66
C THR A 449 7.37 11.64 27.23
N LYS A 450 6.28 11.92 27.93
CA LYS A 450 4.91 11.42 27.63
C LYS A 450 4.44 11.63 26.17
N SER A 451 5.15 12.47 25.40
CA SER A 451 4.94 12.79 23.98
C SER A 451 5.38 11.71 22.98
N ASP A 452 6.01 10.62 23.45
CA ASP A 452 6.56 9.53 22.62
C ASP A 452 5.68 8.26 22.59
N GLN A 453 4.48 8.31 23.16
CA GLN A 453 3.47 7.25 23.01
C GLN A 453 2.59 7.56 21.78
N PRO A 454 2.21 6.54 20.96
CA PRO A 454 1.22 6.70 19.91
C PRO A 454 -0.06 7.25 20.54
N LYS A 455 -0.49 8.39 20.02
CA LYS A 455 -1.73 9.06 20.37
C LYS A 455 -2.89 8.35 19.69
N ASP A 456 -4.07 8.44 20.29
CA ASP A 456 -5.30 7.91 19.69
C ASP A 456 -6.36 8.99 19.50
N TRP A 457 -7.24 8.74 18.54
CA TRP A 457 -8.28 9.69 18.15
C TRP A 457 -9.37 9.91 19.21
N VAL A 458 -9.50 9.02 20.18
CA VAL A 458 -10.50 9.11 21.24
C VAL A 458 -10.01 10.01 22.37
N ASN A 459 -8.73 9.89 22.74
CA ASN A 459 -8.18 10.52 23.92
C ASN A 459 -7.36 11.78 23.62
N ASP A 460 -6.70 11.85 22.47
CA ASP A 460 -5.69 12.89 22.20
C ASP A 460 -6.10 13.89 21.11
N ALA A 461 -7.17 13.63 20.37
CA ALA A 461 -7.56 14.48 19.26
C ALA A 461 -8.28 15.77 19.69
N ALA A 462 -7.99 16.87 19.01
CA ALA A 462 -8.66 18.17 19.22
C ALA A 462 -10.18 18.14 19.03
N ALA A 463 -10.65 17.19 18.23
CA ALA A 463 -12.06 16.95 17.94
C ALA A 463 -12.24 15.50 17.46
N SER A 464 -13.47 15.00 17.49
CA SER A 464 -13.77 13.65 17.03
C SER A 464 -13.63 13.52 15.51
N LEU A 465 -12.95 12.47 15.07
CA LEU A 465 -13.01 11.99 13.69
C LEU A 465 -14.41 11.42 13.41
N THR A 466 -15.03 11.81 12.30
CA THR A 466 -16.32 11.25 11.89
C THR A 466 -16.32 10.85 10.43
N VAL A 467 -16.71 9.60 10.21
CA VAL A 467 -16.98 9.00 8.89
C VAL A 467 -18.45 8.60 8.77
N ALA A 468 -19.28 9.01 9.73
CA ALA A 468 -20.69 8.64 9.75
C ALA A 468 -21.44 9.29 8.59
N ARG A 469 -22.05 8.47 7.73
CA ARG A 469 -22.81 8.92 6.55
C ARG A 469 -23.82 10.02 6.88
N GLY A 470 -24.55 9.90 7.98
CA GLY A 470 -25.55 10.89 8.41
C GLY A 470 -24.98 12.29 8.69
N PHE A 471 -23.67 12.40 8.95
CA PHE A 471 -22.97 13.66 9.13
C PHE A 471 -22.27 14.11 7.85
N VAL A 472 -21.57 13.19 7.16
CA VAL A 472 -20.73 13.54 6.01
C VAL A 472 -21.54 13.78 4.73
N GLN A 473 -22.60 13.02 4.49
CA GLN A 473 -23.42 13.15 3.29
C GLN A 473 -24.06 14.57 3.16
N PRO A 474 -24.67 15.15 4.21
CA PRO A 474 -25.18 16.53 4.12
C PRO A 474 -24.10 17.58 3.82
N LEU A 475 -22.87 17.40 4.33
CA LEU A 475 -21.75 18.28 4.02
C LEU A 475 -21.37 18.18 2.53
N PHE A 476 -21.19 16.95 2.05
CA PHE A 476 -20.91 16.66 0.65
C PHE A 476 -21.97 17.29 -0.28
N GLU A 477 -23.26 17.07 0.00
CA GLU A 477 -24.36 17.58 -0.82
C GLU A 477 -24.40 19.11 -0.86
N ARG A 478 -24.15 19.76 0.27
CA ARG A 478 -24.07 21.23 0.36
C ARG A 478 -22.92 21.78 -0.48
N ILE A 479 -21.73 21.16 -0.39
CA ILE A 479 -20.55 21.57 -1.17
C ILE A 479 -20.79 21.34 -2.67
N LEU A 480 -21.37 20.19 -3.05
CA LEU A 480 -21.73 19.89 -4.44
C LEU A 480 -22.77 20.88 -5.00
N GLN A 481 -23.79 21.22 -4.22
CA GLN A 481 -24.80 22.21 -4.60
C GLN A 481 -24.17 23.59 -4.84
N ARG A 482 -23.27 24.00 -3.93
CA ARG A 482 -22.49 25.24 -4.10
C ARG A 482 -21.65 25.20 -5.37
N ALA A 483 -20.92 24.11 -5.64
CA ALA A 483 -20.12 23.98 -6.86
C ALA A 483 -20.97 24.12 -8.14
N LYS A 484 -22.20 23.58 -8.12
CA LYS A 484 -23.17 23.75 -9.21
C LYS A 484 -23.64 25.20 -9.33
N GLN A 485 -23.90 25.90 -8.22
CA GLN A 485 -24.27 27.32 -8.23
C GLN A 485 -23.16 28.21 -8.77
N LEU A 486 -21.90 27.90 -8.44
CA LEU A 486 -20.70 28.55 -8.97
C LEU A 486 -20.36 28.11 -10.41
N ARG A 487 -21.15 27.20 -11.01
CA ARG A 487 -20.96 26.67 -12.37
C ARG A 487 -19.59 26.02 -12.60
N ILE A 488 -19.01 25.42 -11.56
CA ILE A 488 -17.76 24.67 -11.66
C ILE A 488 -18.03 23.40 -12.47
N PRO A 489 -17.31 23.15 -13.58
CA PRO A 489 -17.52 21.97 -14.42
C PRO A 489 -17.17 20.67 -13.68
N GLY A 490 -17.72 19.55 -14.16
CA GLY A 490 -17.28 18.22 -13.72
C GLY A 490 -15.85 17.95 -14.19
N GLN A 491 -15.00 17.49 -13.28
CA GLN A 491 -13.62 17.08 -13.55
C GLN A 491 -13.53 15.59 -13.91
N THR A 492 -14.56 14.81 -13.55
CA THR A 492 -14.61 13.37 -13.77
C THR A 492 -15.86 13.02 -14.59
N PRO A 493 -15.75 12.17 -15.63
CA PRO A 493 -16.91 11.68 -16.36
C PRO A 493 -17.80 10.82 -15.46
N PRO A 494 -19.13 10.83 -15.67
CA PRO A 494 -20.03 9.93 -14.95
C PRO A 494 -19.74 8.48 -15.34
N VAL A 495 -19.63 7.61 -14.33
CA VAL A 495 -19.42 6.17 -14.53
C VAL A 495 -20.79 5.49 -14.62
N ALA A 496 -20.96 4.60 -15.59
CA ALA A 496 -22.20 3.83 -15.74
C ALA A 496 -22.32 2.81 -14.59
N MET A 497 -23.55 2.65 -14.08
CA MET A 497 -23.85 1.74 -12.98
C MET A 497 -24.99 0.79 -13.34
N THR A 498 -25.00 -0.38 -12.72
CA THR A 498 -26.06 -1.38 -12.88
C THR A 498 -26.50 -1.95 -11.54
N MET A 499 -27.78 -2.34 -11.46
CA MET A 499 -28.30 -3.16 -10.35
C MET A 499 -28.22 -4.66 -10.66
N ASN A 500 -27.83 -5.04 -11.88
CA ASN A 500 -27.67 -6.45 -12.23
C ASN A 500 -26.37 -6.99 -11.64
N SER A 501 -26.48 -7.84 -10.63
CA SER A 501 -25.35 -8.53 -10.02
C SER A 501 -24.68 -9.55 -10.92
N ASP A 502 -25.31 -9.97 -12.02
CA ASP A 502 -24.87 -11.13 -12.82
C ASP A 502 -24.55 -12.33 -11.94
N PHE A 503 -25.38 -12.57 -10.93
CA PHE A 503 -25.12 -13.59 -9.93
C PHE A 503 -25.23 -14.99 -10.54
N HIS A 504 -24.17 -15.79 -10.47
CA HIS A 504 -24.15 -17.15 -10.98
C HIS A 504 -23.22 -18.03 -10.14
N LEU A 505 -23.23 -19.33 -10.41
CA LEU A 505 -22.31 -20.26 -9.77
C LEU A 505 -21.26 -20.77 -10.75
N VAL A 506 -20.06 -21.03 -10.26
CA VAL A 506 -19.00 -21.74 -10.99
C VAL A 506 -18.60 -22.97 -10.18
N SER A 507 -18.59 -24.16 -10.77
CA SER A 507 -18.16 -25.39 -10.07
C SER A 507 -16.66 -25.41 -9.79
N ASP A 508 -16.23 -26.35 -8.95
CA ASP A 508 -14.83 -26.76 -8.76
C ASP A 508 -14.07 -27.05 -10.06
N THR A 509 -14.76 -27.54 -11.09
CA THR A 509 -14.21 -27.81 -12.43
C THR A 509 -14.28 -26.63 -13.40
N GLY A 510 -14.81 -25.47 -12.97
CA GLY A 510 -14.96 -24.28 -13.81
C GLY A 510 -16.25 -24.25 -14.65
N LEU A 511 -17.19 -25.16 -14.44
CA LEU A 511 -18.48 -25.17 -15.14
C LEU A 511 -19.36 -24.01 -14.64
N LEU A 512 -19.85 -23.19 -15.57
CA LEU A 512 -20.83 -22.16 -15.30
C LEU A 512 -22.21 -22.78 -15.06
N ILE A 513 -22.82 -22.49 -13.91
CA ILE A 513 -24.16 -22.95 -13.53
C ILE A 513 -25.07 -21.73 -13.41
N HIS A 514 -26.02 -21.64 -14.35
CA HIS A 514 -26.97 -20.54 -14.42
C HIS A 514 -28.10 -20.67 -13.38
N GLN A 515 -28.64 -19.53 -13.00
CA GLN A 515 -29.84 -19.45 -12.18
C GLN A 515 -30.99 -20.17 -12.88
N THR A 516 -31.65 -21.08 -12.18
CA THR A 516 -32.84 -21.79 -12.70
C THR A 516 -34.12 -21.01 -12.43
N ARG A 517 -34.21 -20.37 -11.25
CA ARG A 517 -35.39 -19.63 -10.82
C ARG A 517 -35.05 -18.65 -9.69
N ILE A 518 -35.79 -17.54 -9.63
CA ILE A 518 -35.82 -16.63 -8.48
C ILE A 518 -37.23 -16.68 -7.87
N THR A 519 -37.36 -16.90 -6.57
CA THR A 519 -38.65 -16.86 -5.87
C THR A 519 -38.46 -16.50 -4.40
N GLY A 520 -39.25 -15.54 -3.89
CA GLY A 520 -39.22 -15.15 -2.47
C GLY A 520 -37.84 -14.74 -1.95
N GLY A 521 -37.05 -13.99 -2.74
CA GLY A 521 -35.69 -13.57 -2.37
C GLY A 521 -34.62 -14.66 -2.49
N ARG A 522 -34.98 -15.87 -2.93
CA ARG A 522 -34.05 -16.99 -3.11
C ARG A 522 -33.78 -17.26 -4.58
N VAL A 523 -32.51 -17.47 -4.91
CA VAL A 523 -32.01 -17.88 -6.22
C VAL A 523 -31.72 -19.38 -6.19
N LEU A 524 -32.29 -20.12 -7.14
CA LEU A 524 -32.20 -21.57 -7.20
C LEU A 524 -31.26 -22.02 -8.33
N PHE A 525 -30.43 -23.02 -8.03
CA PHE A 525 -29.47 -23.62 -8.95
C PHE A 525 -29.56 -25.14 -8.91
N MET A 526 -29.47 -25.78 -10.08
CA MET A 526 -29.32 -27.23 -10.19
C MET A 526 -27.84 -27.61 -10.17
N ILE A 527 -27.45 -28.49 -9.24
CA ILE A 527 -26.06 -28.87 -9.01
C ILE A 527 -25.83 -30.31 -9.51
N PRO A 528 -24.96 -30.52 -10.53
CA PRO A 528 -24.59 -31.84 -11.01
C PRO A 528 -23.97 -32.72 -9.92
N SER A 529 -24.17 -34.04 -9.97
CA SER A 529 -23.74 -34.97 -8.90
C SER A 529 -22.24 -34.99 -8.61
N ALA A 530 -21.40 -34.63 -9.57
CA ALA A 530 -19.94 -34.60 -9.42
C ALA A 530 -19.42 -33.34 -8.71
N VAL A 531 -20.24 -32.30 -8.55
CA VAL A 531 -19.80 -31.00 -8.01
C VAL A 531 -19.82 -31.04 -6.48
N THR A 532 -18.67 -30.81 -5.86
CA THR A 532 -18.53 -30.87 -4.39
C THR A 532 -18.45 -29.49 -3.73
N SER A 533 -18.08 -28.48 -4.51
CA SER A 533 -18.08 -27.08 -4.10
C SER A 533 -18.46 -26.18 -5.28
N VAL A 534 -19.00 -25.01 -4.97
CA VAL A 534 -19.32 -23.97 -5.95
C VAL A 534 -18.76 -22.63 -5.50
N ARG A 535 -18.46 -21.76 -6.46
CA ARG A 535 -18.14 -20.36 -6.21
C ARG A 535 -19.35 -19.50 -6.58
N LEU A 536 -19.73 -18.64 -5.66
CA LEU A 536 -20.76 -17.61 -5.79
C LEU A 536 -20.12 -16.42 -6.48
N VAL A 537 -20.42 -16.24 -7.76
CA VAL A 537 -19.83 -15.20 -8.59
C VAL A 537 -20.87 -14.12 -8.86
N SER A 538 -20.49 -12.87 -8.68
CA SER A 538 -21.29 -11.69 -9.01
C SER A 538 -20.37 -10.53 -9.35
N ARG A 539 -20.91 -9.52 -10.04
CA ARG A 539 -20.31 -8.18 -10.03
C ARG A 539 -20.09 -7.74 -8.59
N SER A 540 -19.01 -7.01 -8.38
CA SER A 540 -18.71 -6.40 -7.10
C SER A 540 -18.24 -4.96 -7.29
N SER A 541 -18.47 -4.13 -6.29
CA SER A 541 -18.00 -2.73 -6.29
C SER A 541 -17.88 -2.23 -4.86
N ARG A 542 -17.14 -1.13 -4.66
CA ARG A 542 -17.01 -0.51 -3.35
C ARG A 542 -18.16 0.46 -3.11
N PRO A 543 -18.84 0.42 -1.94
CA PRO A 543 -19.88 1.39 -1.60
C PRO A 543 -19.42 2.85 -1.73
N CYS A 544 -18.16 3.15 -1.40
CA CYS A 544 -17.57 4.48 -1.60
C CYS A 544 -17.56 4.95 -3.05
N ASP A 545 -17.61 4.04 -4.03
CA ASP A 545 -17.62 4.38 -5.46
C ASP A 545 -19.04 4.43 -6.04
N THR A 546 -19.96 3.62 -5.53
CA THR A 546 -21.29 3.43 -6.14
C THR A 546 -22.42 4.13 -5.39
N VAL A 547 -22.32 4.25 -4.06
CA VAL A 547 -23.24 5.06 -3.25
C VAL A 547 -22.74 6.51 -3.19
N GLY A 548 -21.44 6.67 -3.03
CA GLY A 548 -20.74 7.95 -3.06
C GLY A 548 -19.61 8.03 -2.02
N PRO A 549 -18.70 9.01 -2.18
CA PRO A 549 -17.48 9.10 -1.38
C PRO A 549 -17.73 9.39 0.10
N PHE A 550 -18.91 9.91 0.45
CA PHE A 550 -19.37 10.12 1.82
C PHE A 550 -19.68 8.80 2.58
N VAL A 551 -19.43 7.64 1.97
CA VAL A 551 -19.47 6.30 2.59
C VAL A 551 -18.05 5.79 2.74
N ASP A 552 -17.66 5.40 3.96
CA ASP A 552 -16.30 4.91 4.24
C ASP A 552 -16.14 3.39 4.07
N ASP A 553 -17.19 2.67 3.69
CA ASP A 553 -17.06 1.25 3.36
C ASP A 553 -16.34 1.10 2.00
N ARG A 554 -15.05 0.73 2.08
CA ARG A 554 -14.17 0.51 0.92
C ARG A 554 -14.05 -0.96 0.54
N ARG A 555 -14.86 -1.85 1.14
CA ARG A 555 -14.89 -3.28 0.81
C ARG A 555 -15.46 -3.46 -0.59
N GLN A 556 -14.92 -4.40 -1.34
CA GLN A 556 -15.41 -4.80 -2.65
C GLN A 556 -16.62 -5.72 -2.46
N LEU A 557 -17.85 -5.22 -2.46
CA LEU A 557 -19.05 -5.99 -2.11
C LEU A 557 -19.74 -6.57 -3.35
N GLY A 558 -19.96 -7.89 -3.36
CA GLY A 558 -20.74 -8.61 -4.37
C GLY A 558 -22.22 -8.65 -4.02
N VAL A 559 -22.73 -9.83 -3.65
CA VAL A 559 -24.06 -10.02 -3.08
C VAL A 559 -24.02 -10.29 -1.58
N CYS A 560 -25.04 -9.84 -0.87
CA CYS A 560 -25.30 -10.12 0.53
C CYS A 560 -26.16 -11.37 0.63
N VAL A 561 -25.62 -12.40 1.26
CA VAL A 561 -26.24 -13.73 1.34
C VAL A 561 -26.79 -13.96 2.73
N GLY A 562 -28.04 -14.43 2.78
CA GLY A 562 -28.73 -14.88 3.99
C GLY A 562 -28.68 -16.40 4.11
N ASP A 563 -29.83 -17.04 4.30
CA ASP A 563 -29.89 -18.48 4.43
C ASP A 563 -29.58 -19.21 3.11
N VAL A 564 -28.76 -20.26 3.22
CA VAL A 564 -28.43 -21.16 2.11
C VAL A 564 -28.95 -22.55 2.43
N THR A 565 -29.73 -23.14 1.53
CA THR A 565 -30.29 -24.49 1.68
C THR A 565 -29.94 -25.34 0.48
N PHE A 566 -29.35 -26.50 0.74
CA PHE A 566 -29.02 -27.49 -0.27
C PHE A 566 -29.89 -28.74 -0.12
N TYR A 567 -30.64 -29.04 -1.17
CA TYR A 567 -31.48 -30.23 -1.25
C TYR A 567 -30.74 -31.29 -2.05
N ASP A 568 -30.36 -32.39 -1.40
CA ASP A 568 -29.62 -33.48 -2.04
C ASP A 568 -30.06 -34.84 -1.49
N SER A 569 -30.28 -35.82 -2.38
CA SER A 569 -30.61 -37.20 -2.02
C SER A 569 -31.81 -37.33 -1.06
N GLY A 570 -32.83 -36.47 -1.21
CA GLY A 570 -34.01 -36.43 -0.35
C GLY A 570 -33.79 -35.77 1.02
N LYS A 571 -32.59 -35.22 1.29
CA LYS A 571 -32.27 -34.46 2.50
C LYS A 571 -32.32 -32.96 2.21
N SER A 572 -32.72 -32.18 3.22
CA SER A 572 -32.61 -30.72 3.23
C SER A 572 -31.48 -30.34 4.17
N ILE A 573 -30.37 -29.86 3.61
CA ILE A 573 -29.16 -29.47 4.34
C ILE A 573 -29.17 -27.94 4.42
N CYS A 574 -29.25 -27.39 5.62
CA CYS A 574 -29.05 -25.96 5.79
C CYS A 574 -27.54 -25.68 5.72
N LEU A 575 -27.08 -25.15 4.60
CA LEU A 575 -25.73 -24.63 4.42
C LEU A 575 -25.60 -23.19 4.96
N SER A 576 -26.56 -22.73 5.78
CA SER A 576 -26.44 -21.45 6.50
C SER A 576 -25.04 -21.36 7.08
N ALA A 577 -24.49 -20.15 7.12
CA ALA A 577 -23.16 -19.83 7.63
C ALA A 577 -22.93 -20.17 9.13
N LYS A 578 -23.60 -21.19 9.68
CA LYS A 578 -23.45 -21.76 11.01
C LYS A 578 -22.40 -22.87 11.02
N LYS A 579 -21.14 -22.46 11.08
CA LYS A 579 -20.21 -22.75 12.20
C LYS A 579 -18.80 -22.30 11.81
N SER A 580 -18.30 -21.31 12.56
CA SER A 580 -16.90 -21.11 12.94
C SER A 580 -15.79 -20.97 11.88
N GLU A 581 -16.02 -21.10 10.58
CA GLU A 581 -14.95 -20.85 9.61
C GLU A 581 -14.98 -19.39 9.13
N SER A 582 -14.16 -18.57 9.79
CA SER A 582 -13.74 -17.25 9.31
C SER A 582 -12.90 -17.32 8.02
N ASP A 583 -12.58 -18.53 7.54
CA ASP A 583 -11.60 -18.80 6.48
C ASP A 583 -12.17 -19.13 5.07
N LEU A 584 -13.50 -19.04 4.86
CA LEU A 584 -14.04 -19.32 3.52
C LEU A 584 -13.66 -18.21 2.53
N ALA A 585 -12.82 -18.56 1.56
CA ALA A 585 -12.31 -17.64 0.56
C ALA A 585 -13.44 -16.87 -0.15
N GLY A 586 -13.32 -15.54 -0.15
CA GLY A 586 -14.25 -14.63 -0.82
C GLY A 586 -15.47 -14.20 -0.01
N TRP A 587 -15.55 -14.57 1.27
CA TRP A 587 -16.57 -14.07 2.20
C TRP A 587 -16.00 -12.99 3.13
N TYR A 588 -16.80 -11.96 3.41
CA TYR A 588 -16.54 -11.02 4.51
C TYR A 588 -16.98 -11.60 5.86
N PRO A 589 -16.52 -11.05 7.00
CA PRO A 589 -17.02 -11.41 8.32
C PRO A 589 -18.54 -11.30 8.42
N VAL A 590 -19.12 -12.10 9.32
CA VAL A 590 -20.56 -12.03 9.63
C VAL A 590 -20.87 -10.68 10.24
N GLU A 591 -21.86 -9.98 9.69
CA GLU A 591 -22.27 -8.66 10.19
C GLU A 591 -23.31 -8.81 11.32
N GLU A 592 -24.47 -9.39 11.01
CA GLU A 592 -25.55 -9.61 11.98
C GLU A 592 -26.34 -10.90 11.63
N GLY A 593 -26.63 -11.73 12.64
CA GLY A 593 -27.33 -13.01 12.43
C GLY A 593 -26.55 -14.00 11.57
N ASN A 594 -27.15 -14.43 10.44
CA ASN A 594 -26.54 -15.35 9.47
C ASN A 594 -26.09 -14.63 8.17
N ILE A 595 -26.01 -13.29 8.19
CA ILE A 595 -25.83 -12.48 6.97
C ILE A 595 -24.35 -12.26 6.69
N ARG A 596 -23.91 -12.52 5.45
CA ARG A 596 -22.54 -12.27 5.00
C ARG A 596 -22.50 -11.67 3.60
N TRP A 597 -21.64 -10.69 3.41
CA TRP A 597 -21.28 -10.21 2.08
C TRP A 597 -20.24 -11.11 1.42
N THR A 598 -20.41 -11.34 0.13
CA THR A 598 -19.36 -11.88 -0.74
C THR A 598 -18.47 -10.75 -1.26
N ASN A 599 -17.24 -11.05 -1.67
CA ASN A 599 -16.35 -10.09 -2.34
C ASN A 599 -16.53 -10.04 -3.87
N GLY A 600 -17.59 -10.68 -4.38
CA GLY A 600 -17.83 -10.95 -5.80
C GLY A 600 -17.46 -12.37 -6.24
N ASN A 601 -16.67 -13.12 -5.45
CA ASN A 601 -16.30 -14.50 -5.78
C ASN A 601 -16.05 -15.36 -4.53
N ALA A 602 -17.11 -15.93 -3.97
CA ALA A 602 -17.07 -16.60 -2.67
C ALA A 602 -17.24 -18.13 -2.76
N VAL A 603 -16.40 -18.90 -2.08
CA VAL A 603 -16.45 -20.37 -2.09
C VAL A 603 -17.55 -20.87 -1.15
N LEU A 604 -18.38 -21.80 -1.61
CA LEU A 604 -19.39 -22.50 -0.83
C LEU A 604 -19.22 -24.02 -0.98
N PRO A 605 -18.66 -24.69 0.03
CA PRO A 605 -18.61 -26.15 0.08
C PRO A 605 -20.02 -26.75 0.19
N LEU A 606 -20.30 -27.82 -0.55
CA LEU A 606 -21.60 -28.52 -0.49
C LEU A 606 -21.55 -29.76 0.43
N GLY A 607 -20.36 -30.16 0.89
CA GLY A 607 -20.13 -31.32 1.75
C GLY A 607 -20.13 -32.65 0.99
N GLU A 608 -20.21 -33.76 1.72
CA GLU A 608 -20.29 -35.10 1.14
C GLU A 608 -21.63 -35.33 0.42
N ARG A 609 -21.56 -35.86 -0.80
CA ARG A 609 -22.72 -36.10 -1.68
C ARG A 609 -22.80 -37.55 -2.09
N SER A 610 -24.03 -38.04 -2.34
CA SER A 610 -24.23 -39.41 -2.80
C SER A 610 -23.88 -39.53 -4.28
N ALA A 611 -23.31 -40.67 -4.68
CA ALA A 611 -23.04 -40.93 -6.09
C ALA A 611 -24.35 -40.86 -6.91
N ASN A 612 -24.33 -40.11 -8.01
CA ASN A 612 -25.45 -39.92 -8.95
C ASN A 612 -26.68 -39.12 -8.46
N SER A 613 -26.57 -38.31 -7.40
CA SER A 613 -27.67 -37.45 -6.95
C SER A 613 -27.63 -36.04 -7.58
N LEU A 614 -28.74 -35.61 -8.19
CA LEU A 614 -28.93 -34.21 -8.58
C LEU A 614 -29.29 -33.39 -7.35
N GLY A 615 -28.51 -32.34 -7.08
CA GLY A 615 -28.74 -31.43 -5.98
C GLY A 615 -29.46 -30.17 -6.45
N MET A 616 -30.18 -29.51 -5.56
CA MET A 616 -30.75 -28.18 -5.79
C MET A 616 -30.29 -27.24 -4.68
N LEU A 617 -29.63 -26.16 -5.04
CA LEU A 617 -29.13 -25.15 -4.11
C LEU A 617 -30.04 -23.93 -4.15
N ALA A 618 -30.57 -23.52 -3.01
CA ALA A 618 -31.34 -22.30 -2.84
C ALA A 618 -30.55 -21.32 -1.98
N ILE A 619 -30.24 -20.16 -2.54
CA ILE A 619 -29.43 -19.10 -1.90
C ILE A 619 -30.31 -17.88 -1.70
N GLU A 620 -30.51 -17.44 -0.47
CA GLU A 620 -31.16 -16.16 -0.18
C GLU A 620 -30.22 -14.99 -0.46
N VAL A 621 -30.64 -14.09 -1.35
CA VAL A 621 -29.91 -12.86 -1.67
C VAL A 621 -30.67 -11.68 -1.09
N LEU A 622 -30.11 -11.09 -0.03
CA LEU A 622 -30.75 -10.05 0.76
C LEU A 622 -30.50 -8.64 0.20
N ALA A 623 -29.32 -8.43 -0.38
CA ALA A 623 -28.92 -7.17 -0.99
C ALA A 623 -27.84 -7.39 -2.05
N GLY A 624 -27.68 -6.40 -2.92
CA GLY A 624 -26.64 -6.35 -3.94
C GLY A 624 -26.71 -5.01 -4.68
N GLY A 625 -25.58 -4.60 -5.24
CA GLY A 625 -25.44 -3.39 -6.03
C GLY A 625 -25.65 -2.09 -5.25
N PRO A 626 -25.58 -0.93 -5.93
CA PRO A 626 -25.21 -0.77 -7.34
C PRO A 626 -23.76 -1.17 -7.64
N TYR A 627 -23.50 -1.58 -8.88
CA TYR A 627 -22.18 -1.99 -9.38
C TYR A 627 -21.70 -1.06 -10.51
N LEU A 628 -20.40 -0.78 -10.57
CA LEU A 628 -19.78 -0.12 -11.71
C LEU A 628 -19.79 -1.06 -12.93
N LEU A 629 -20.10 -0.52 -14.11
CA LEU A 629 -19.95 -1.24 -15.38
C LEU A 629 -18.55 -0.98 -15.94
N GLU A 630 -17.81 -2.04 -16.25
CA GLU A 630 -16.54 -1.94 -16.96
C GLU A 630 -16.78 -1.67 -18.46
N ASP A 631 -15.83 -1.03 -19.14
CA ASP A 631 -15.94 -0.64 -20.56
C ASP A 631 -16.28 -1.83 -21.49
N GLN A 632 -15.83 -3.03 -21.16
CA GLN A 632 -16.13 -4.25 -21.93
C GLN A 632 -17.60 -4.69 -21.81
N ASP A 633 -18.21 -4.49 -20.64
CA ASP A 633 -19.63 -4.78 -20.40
C ASP A 633 -20.53 -3.68 -20.99
N GLN A 634 -20.05 -2.44 -21.04
CA GLN A 634 -20.76 -1.32 -21.66
C GLN A 634 -20.91 -1.52 -23.18
N GLN A 635 -19.86 -1.95 -23.86
CA GLN A 635 -19.93 -2.32 -25.29
C GLN A 635 -20.85 -3.52 -25.55
N ARG A 636 -20.87 -4.50 -24.62
CA ARG A 636 -21.75 -5.68 -24.73
C ARG A 636 -23.21 -5.33 -24.52
N ALA A 637 -23.51 -4.44 -23.57
CA ALA A 637 -24.85 -3.90 -23.35
C ALA A 637 -25.34 -3.10 -24.56
N GLU A 638 -24.50 -2.26 -25.16
CA GLU A 638 -24.83 -1.50 -26.37
C GLU A 638 -25.05 -2.42 -27.59
N SER A 639 -24.31 -3.52 -27.71
CA SER A 639 -24.47 -4.50 -28.79
C SER A 639 -25.74 -5.36 -28.70
N LEU A 640 -26.39 -5.42 -27.53
CA LEU A 640 -27.65 -6.16 -27.33
C LEU A 640 -28.89 -5.33 -27.69
N PHE A 641 -28.73 -4.03 -27.90
CA PHE A 641 -29.80 -3.09 -28.29
C PHE A 641 -29.62 -2.50 -29.71
N ALA A 642 -28.61 -2.95 -30.45
CA ALA A 642 -28.41 -2.70 -31.88
C ALA A 642 -28.79 -3.96 -32.67
#